data_AF-A0A955X0X9-F1
#
_entry.id   AF-A0A955X0X9-F1
#
_cell.length_a   1.000
_cell.length_b   1.000
_cell.length_c   1.000
_cell.angle_alpha   90.00
_cell.angle_beta   90.00
_cell.angle_gamma   90.00
#
_symmetry.space_group_name_H-M   'P 1'
#
loop_
_entity.id
_entity.type
_entity.pdbx_description
1 polymer ?
#
loop_
_entity_poly.entity_id
_entity_poly.type
_entity_poly.pdbx_seq_one_letter_code
_entity_poly.pdbx_strand_id
1 'polypeptide(L)'
;MGDPTPRAGTLSAALPRAALSAQTVVSALVVVGACLAATGLVLGRARLPWLGAAGLGLGLALDLVWARRDPRQWAMQVATALQVGLLLFAIYTYRLESAALYERLSILIGFGFVAHLYLEPKLRLPFFAALSLAGIAYVLGPLHGAILVALGLALIGVCHLPVHLYARVVVLLAAAGALAALRVGWWESEDLNMVLPILASMFMFRLGIYLYDVHHKKGPKGWAARLAYFFMLPNVVFPFFPVVDFATLGRTYYNDDALRIYQRGLRLVLFGVIHLILYRVDNYHLSIGAEQVRDLPDFLRYIVTNFGLYLRISGLFHLIIGLMHLFGFNLPDTHTRYYLSFSFTEFWRRINIYWKDFMQKLFFNPVFMFFKKRGLEHMRNVMASMAVVFFLTWVLHAYQWFWLRGTLLFTAPDTLFWALLGLLLILQTALDNRVVDPAAPKKPGLLGPKVFHALRTAGAFLTICVLWSLWSAPTFGAWLDLVAAAVGIDPFGSAPVPASGWLALGLFVAFLVFIVALTLGFDMGLGPRQYGPGASAPAGGLKGLKKPSPVRMAVPTTAIAAGLVLVQVPAVYQSLGSGVEKVVLDLKAAKLSARDSAMLVQGYYENLTDLRLVSSQLWEVHLNKPKDWHAVSDSPVAEYVNDYRVYRLKADARGKAKGVTITTNRWRMRDKDYPKDKPAGAFRLALLGASRAMGSGVEVESTFGWRMEDELNRARGGFAQYEVLNFSIGGYEQILRLMELEDPILGFAPDAVLWVAADVDLNFWQLVGKYQRGLALPYPELEQLAQQAGLERGMEKAEITRRLDPYRERLLAFVYTRVVERCRAAGALPIWLLLPEPTEAEGTAERNQVVRRLAEQAGFQILDLSDVYAGQSLPTLWVADWDHHPNAKGHLLITQALLRAMRADPTIRAAMKLETNDP
;
A
#
# COMPACT_ATOMS: atom_id res chain seq x y z
N MET A 1 -16.49 55.99 -11.66
CA MET A 1 -15.27 56.75 -11.30
C MET A 1 -14.95 56.46 -9.85
N GLY A 2 -13.69 56.12 -9.54
CA GLY A 2 -13.22 55.90 -8.17
C GLY A 2 -12.86 54.44 -7.90
N ASP A 3 -11.68 54.03 -8.37
CA ASP A 3 -10.98 52.81 -8.00
C ASP A 3 -10.45 52.92 -6.55
N PRO A 4 -10.76 51.99 -5.64
CA PRO A 4 -10.03 51.84 -4.40
C PRO A 4 -9.13 50.60 -4.48
N THR A 5 -7.85 50.87 -4.67
CA THR A 5 -6.73 49.99 -4.36
C THR A 5 -6.97 49.14 -3.08
N PRO A 6 -6.73 47.82 -3.11
CA PRO A 6 -6.82 47.01 -1.90
C PRO A 6 -5.60 47.30 -1.01
N ARG A 7 -5.87 47.87 0.16
CA ARG A 7 -4.89 48.04 1.24
C ARG A 7 -4.30 46.69 1.62
N ALA A 8 -2.99 46.68 1.79
CA ALA A 8 -2.18 45.58 2.31
C ALA A 8 -2.76 45.02 3.61
N GLY A 9 -3.50 43.92 3.48
CA GLY A 9 -3.84 43.04 4.59
C GLY A 9 -2.58 42.29 5.01
N THR A 10 -2.19 42.47 6.26
CA THR A 10 -1.11 41.76 6.94
C THR A 10 -1.16 40.26 6.64
N LEU A 11 -0.13 39.77 5.93
CA LEU A 11 0.24 38.36 5.79
C LEU A 11 0.58 37.78 7.18
N SER A 12 -0.45 37.51 7.98
CA SER A 12 -0.43 36.40 8.94
C SER A 12 -0.54 35.13 8.11
N ALA A 13 0.56 34.77 7.43
CA ALA A 13 0.73 33.45 6.84
C ALA A 13 0.55 32.44 7.98
N ALA A 14 -0.61 31.79 7.99
CA ALA A 14 -0.83 30.61 8.79
C ALA A 14 0.14 29.54 8.28
N LEU A 15 1.34 29.51 8.86
CA LEU A 15 2.21 28.34 8.84
C LEU A 15 1.32 27.13 9.12
N PRO A 16 1.29 26.11 8.27
CA PRO A 16 0.58 24.89 8.63
C PRO A 16 1.19 24.41 9.95
N ARG A 17 0.37 24.34 11.01
CA ARG A 17 0.74 23.80 12.32
C ARG A 17 1.06 22.31 12.15
N ALA A 18 2.25 22.02 11.64
CA ALA A 18 2.90 20.72 11.63
C ALA A 18 4.09 20.74 12.61
N ALA A 19 3.97 21.51 13.70
CA ALA A 19 4.91 21.40 14.80
C ALA A 19 4.72 20.02 15.43
N LEU A 20 5.80 19.23 15.47
CA LEU A 20 5.90 18.06 16.35
C LEU A 20 5.28 18.41 17.69
N SER A 21 4.26 17.65 18.12
CA SER A 21 3.59 17.99 19.37
C SER A 21 4.65 17.99 20.49
N ALA A 22 4.66 19.04 21.33
CA ALA A 22 5.60 19.12 22.45
C ALA A 22 5.50 17.86 23.33
N GLN A 23 4.30 17.28 23.43
CA GLN A 23 4.03 16.03 24.11
C GLN A 23 4.79 14.83 23.52
N THR A 24 4.87 14.70 22.19
CA THR A 24 5.61 13.61 21.54
C THR A 24 7.12 13.69 21.83
N VAL A 25 7.68 14.90 21.77
CA VAL A 25 9.10 15.15 22.08
C VAL A 25 9.40 14.83 23.54
N VAL A 26 8.57 15.33 24.47
CA VAL A 26 8.70 15.05 25.91
C VAL A 26 8.60 13.56 26.19
N SER A 27 7.63 12.86 25.57
CA SER A 27 7.44 11.42 25.76
C SER A 27 8.66 10.61 25.30
N ALA A 28 9.23 10.93 24.14
CA ALA A 28 10.45 10.26 23.65
C ALA A 28 11.65 10.50 24.59
N LEU A 29 11.82 11.73 25.11
CA LEU A 29 12.87 12.05 26.07
C LEU A 29 12.70 11.29 27.40
N VAL A 30 11.47 11.14 27.89
CA VAL A 30 11.16 10.33 29.09
C VAL A 30 11.53 8.87 28.86
N VAL A 31 11.19 8.30 27.70
CA VAL A 31 11.55 6.92 27.34
C VAL A 31 13.07 6.71 27.32
N VAL A 32 13.81 7.62 26.68
CA VAL A 32 15.28 7.55 26.64
C VAL A 32 15.89 7.68 28.04
N GLY A 33 15.38 8.61 28.86
CA GLY A 33 15.80 8.80 30.25
C GLY A 33 15.58 7.54 31.09
N ALA A 34 14.42 6.89 30.97
CA ALA A 34 14.12 5.63 31.64
C ALA A 34 15.07 4.49 31.21
N CYS A 35 15.40 4.39 29.92
CA CYS A 35 16.35 3.40 29.41
C CYS A 35 17.76 3.60 29.97
N LEU A 36 18.22 4.86 30.07
CA LEU A 36 19.51 5.20 30.69
C LEU A 36 19.54 4.81 32.17
N ALA A 37 18.49 5.15 32.92
CA ALA A 37 18.36 4.81 34.33
C ALA A 37 18.38 3.28 34.55
N ALA A 38 17.59 2.53 33.79
CA ALA A 38 17.54 1.06 33.86
C ALA A 38 18.91 0.42 33.55
N THR A 39 19.63 0.96 32.55
CA THR A 39 20.96 0.46 32.17
C THR A 39 22.02 0.74 33.25
N GLY A 40 21.92 1.88 33.96
CA GLY A 40 22.81 2.23 35.06
C GLY A 40 22.55 1.46 36.36
N LEU A 41 21.28 1.20 36.69
CA LEU A 41 20.85 0.47 37.89
C LEU A 41 21.29 -1.00 37.89
N VAL A 42 21.25 -1.66 36.73
CA VAL A 42 21.59 -3.09 36.58
C VAL A 42 23.08 -3.41 36.83
N LEU A 43 23.96 -2.40 36.90
CA LEU A 43 25.42 -2.58 37.03
C LEU A 43 26.03 -1.92 38.29
N GLY A 44 25.23 -1.55 39.29
CA GLY A 44 25.72 -1.15 40.62
C GLY A 44 26.42 0.21 40.72
N ARG A 45 26.31 1.08 39.71
CA ARG A 45 26.78 2.48 39.78
C ARG A 45 25.62 3.41 40.10
N ALA A 46 25.28 3.54 41.38
CA ALA A 46 24.20 4.40 41.90
C ALA A 46 24.45 5.93 41.79
N ARG A 47 25.34 6.39 40.90
CA ARG A 47 25.73 7.82 40.78
C ARG A 47 25.30 8.49 39.46
N LEU A 48 24.14 8.13 38.91
CA LEU A 48 23.45 9.00 37.94
C LEU A 48 22.00 9.28 38.38
N PRO A 49 21.75 10.04 39.46
CA PRO A 49 20.39 10.35 39.92
C PRO A 49 19.71 11.53 39.18
N TRP A 50 20.30 12.10 38.12
CA TRP A 50 19.79 13.34 37.51
C TRP A 50 19.62 13.22 35.98
N LEU A 51 18.55 12.57 35.52
CA LEU A 51 18.20 12.50 34.09
C LEU A 51 16.70 12.71 33.84
N GLY A 52 16.29 13.98 33.88
CA GLY A 52 15.23 14.51 33.01
C GLY A 52 15.84 15.24 31.81
N ALA A 53 15.02 15.82 30.92
CA ALA A 53 15.47 16.58 29.73
C ALA A 53 16.53 17.65 30.05
N ALA A 54 16.47 18.23 31.26
CA ALA A 54 17.48 19.15 31.78
C ALA A 54 18.88 18.50 31.95
N GLY A 55 18.97 17.21 32.31
CA GLY A 55 20.22 16.47 32.48
C GLY A 55 20.91 16.07 31.17
N LEU A 56 20.17 15.96 30.06
CA LEU A 56 20.76 15.82 28.71
C LEU A 56 21.39 17.14 28.24
N GLY A 57 20.71 18.27 28.47
CA GLY A 57 21.26 19.60 28.21
C GLY A 57 22.44 19.94 29.12
N LEU A 58 22.32 19.65 30.42
CA LEU A 58 23.41 19.82 31.38
C LEU A 58 24.54 18.83 31.12
N GLY A 59 24.27 17.59 30.69
CA GLY A 59 25.28 16.60 30.35
C GLY A 59 26.08 17.00 29.12
N LEU A 60 25.42 17.52 28.08
CA LEU A 60 26.08 18.14 26.92
C LEU A 60 26.92 19.36 27.33
N ALA A 61 26.38 20.23 28.18
CA ALA A 61 27.08 21.40 28.71
C ALA A 61 28.24 21.02 29.65
N LEU A 62 28.11 19.97 30.45
CA LEU A 62 29.13 19.49 31.38
C LEU A 62 30.23 18.70 30.64
N ASP A 63 29.91 17.94 29.58
CA ASP A 63 30.93 17.35 28.68
C ASP A 63 31.69 18.46 27.92
N LEU A 64 31.01 19.55 27.55
CA LEU A 64 31.59 20.77 26.96
C LEU A 64 32.53 21.51 27.94
N VAL A 65 32.18 21.56 29.22
CA VAL A 65 32.93 22.35 30.23
C VAL A 65 34.03 21.50 30.92
N TRP A 66 33.95 20.15 30.95
CA TRP A 66 34.82 19.31 31.81
C TRP A 66 35.65 18.18 31.16
N ALA A 67 35.62 17.85 29.86
CA ALA A 67 36.34 16.65 29.35
C ALA A 67 37.20 16.88 28.10
N ARG A 68 38.54 16.69 28.16
CA ARG A 68 39.25 15.41 27.96
C ARG A 68 39.01 14.68 26.62
N ARG A 69 38.34 15.28 25.63
CA ARG A 69 38.19 14.72 24.26
C ARG A 69 38.81 15.63 23.20
N ASP A 70 39.26 15.03 22.10
CA ASP A 70 39.76 15.75 20.91
C ASP A 70 38.62 16.61 20.31
N PRO A 71 38.78 17.95 20.21
CA PRO A 71 37.78 18.85 19.65
C PRO A 71 37.29 18.44 18.25
N ARG A 72 38.17 17.83 17.44
CA ARG A 72 37.81 17.36 16.09
C ARG A 72 36.83 16.21 16.14
N GLN A 73 37.03 15.24 17.03
CA GLN A 73 36.12 14.10 17.18
C GLN A 73 34.74 14.55 17.67
N TRP A 74 34.71 15.51 18.60
CA TRP A 74 33.46 16.08 19.09
C TRP A 74 32.68 16.79 17.98
N ALA A 75 33.35 17.66 17.21
CA ALA A 75 32.73 18.35 16.08
C ALA A 75 32.16 17.37 15.04
N MET A 76 32.87 16.26 14.75
CA MET A 76 32.39 15.22 13.83
C MET A 76 31.17 14.45 14.37
N GLN A 77 31.12 14.20 15.68
CA GLN A 77 29.96 13.56 16.32
C GLN A 77 28.72 14.45 16.28
N VAL A 78 28.88 15.74 16.59
CA VAL A 78 27.81 16.74 16.49
C VAL A 78 27.32 16.87 15.05
N ALA A 79 28.23 16.97 14.07
CA ALA A 79 27.86 17.01 12.65
C ALA A 79 27.09 15.75 12.22
N THR A 80 27.49 14.57 12.73
CA THR A 80 26.78 13.31 12.46
C THR A 80 25.38 13.31 13.09
N ALA A 81 25.23 13.81 14.32
CA ALA A 81 23.92 13.94 14.96
C ALA A 81 23.00 14.91 14.22
N LEU A 82 23.53 16.03 13.72
CA LEU A 82 22.78 16.97 12.88
C LEU A 82 22.35 16.33 11.55
N GLN A 83 23.20 15.51 10.92
CA GLN A 83 22.84 14.74 9.72
C GLN A 83 21.73 13.71 9.98
N VAL A 84 21.78 13.03 11.13
CA VAL A 84 20.69 12.14 11.58
C VAL A 84 19.40 12.95 11.71
N GLY A 85 19.45 14.09 12.42
CA GLY A 85 18.29 14.98 12.57
C GLY A 85 17.71 15.44 11.24
N LEU A 86 18.56 15.80 10.27
CA LEU A 86 18.15 16.23 8.94
C LEU A 86 17.43 15.13 8.14
N LEU A 87 17.95 13.90 8.15
CA LEU A 87 17.31 12.77 7.47
C LEU A 87 16.02 12.32 8.16
N LEU A 88 15.99 12.31 9.49
CA LEU A 88 14.76 12.02 10.25
C LEU A 88 13.70 13.10 10.01
N PHE A 89 14.12 14.37 9.87
CA PHE A 89 13.23 15.46 9.49
C PHE A 89 12.71 15.28 8.06
N ALA A 90 13.53 14.81 7.11
CA ALA A 90 13.04 14.45 5.78
C ALA A 90 11.99 13.32 5.85
N ILE A 91 12.20 12.28 6.66
CA ILE A 91 11.18 11.22 6.87
C ILE A 91 9.87 11.81 7.40
N TYR A 92 9.95 12.79 8.30
CA TYR A 92 8.79 13.50 8.86
C TYR A 92 8.08 14.40 7.83
N THR A 93 8.80 15.24 7.10
CA THR A 93 8.20 16.20 6.16
C THR A 93 7.54 15.51 4.97
N TYR A 94 8.12 14.42 4.48
CA TYR A 94 7.52 13.58 3.44
C TYR A 94 6.51 12.56 4.01
N ARG A 95 6.32 12.46 5.34
CA ARG A 95 5.43 11.45 5.96
C ARG A 95 5.65 10.04 5.41
N LEU A 96 6.92 9.60 5.37
CA LEU A 96 7.28 8.33 4.72
C LEU A 96 6.75 7.12 5.50
N GLU A 97 6.16 6.16 4.78
CA GLU A 97 5.55 4.92 5.27
C GLU A 97 4.39 5.10 6.27
N SER A 98 4.65 5.14 7.57
CA SER A 98 3.61 5.09 8.62
C SER A 98 3.76 6.17 9.68
N ALA A 99 2.64 6.61 10.27
CA ALA A 99 2.66 7.58 11.37
C ALA A 99 3.51 7.10 12.56
N ALA A 100 3.47 5.81 12.84
CA ALA A 100 4.32 5.18 13.84
C ALA A 100 5.83 5.38 13.55
N LEU A 101 6.24 5.37 12.28
CA LEU A 101 7.62 5.64 11.90
C LEU A 101 7.96 7.13 12.09
N TYR A 102 7.23 8.03 11.41
CA TYR A 102 7.66 9.42 11.31
C TYR A 102 7.32 10.28 12.54
N GLU A 103 6.24 9.97 13.27
CA GLU A 103 5.87 10.72 14.49
C GLU A 103 6.46 10.14 15.76
N ARG A 104 6.68 8.81 15.83
CA ARG A 104 7.11 8.16 17.08
C ARG A 104 8.54 7.65 17.00
N LEU A 105 8.79 6.68 16.11
CA LEU A 105 10.06 5.97 16.09
C LEU A 105 11.24 6.86 15.66
N SER A 106 11.07 7.73 14.66
CA SER A 106 12.14 8.63 14.19
C SER A 106 12.66 9.53 15.33
N ILE A 107 11.76 10.09 16.14
CA ILE A 107 12.15 10.94 17.29
C ILE A 107 12.90 10.12 18.34
N LEU A 108 12.37 8.93 18.66
CA LEU A 108 13.00 8.01 19.61
C LEU A 108 14.41 7.60 19.16
N ILE A 109 14.59 7.32 17.87
CA ILE A 109 15.90 7.02 17.26
C ILE A 109 16.83 8.23 17.36
N GLY A 110 16.34 9.44 17.07
CA GLY A 110 17.14 10.66 17.13
C GLY A 110 17.73 10.88 18.53
N PHE A 111 16.88 10.91 19.56
CA PHE A 111 17.34 11.07 20.95
C PHE A 111 18.12 9.85 21.45
N GLY A 112 17.69 8.65 21.10
CA GLY A 112 18.38 7.41 21.44
C GLY A 112 19.79 7.36 20.86
N PHE A 113 19.98 7.81 19.61
CA PHE A 113 21.29 7.90 18.98
C PHE A 113 22.19 8.92 19.66
N VAL A 114 21.67 10.12 19.98
CA VAL A 114 22.43 11.13 20.72
C VAL A 114 22.90 10.56 22.06
N ALA A 115 22.01 9.95 22.85
CA ALA A 115 22.38 9.29 24.09
C ALA A 115 23.45 8.20 23.88
N HIS A 116 23.29 7.38 22.83
CA HIS A 116 24.21 6.31 22.46
C HIS A 116 25.64 6.79 22.15
N LEU A 117 25.81 7.99 21.58
CA LEU A 117 27.12 8.58 21.30
C LEU A 117 27.95 8.81 22.57
N TYR A 118 27.30 9.19 23.67
CA TYR A 118 27.96 9.53 24.93
C TYR A 118 28.12 8.35 25.88
N LEU A 119 27.45 7.22 25.62
CA LEU A 119 27.56 6.03 26.45
C LEU A 119 28.93 5.34 26.36
N GLU A 120 29.39 4.84 27.51
CA GLU A 120 30.54 3.94 27.59
C GLU A 120 30.32 2.70 26.70
N PRO A 121 31.34 2.18 25.98
CA PRO A 121 31.18 1.08 25.03
C PRO A 121 30.48 -0.17 25.59
N LYS A 122 30.66 -0.47 26.88
CA LYS A 122 30.03 -1.62 27.56
C LYS A 122 28.52 -1.45 27.76
N LEU A 123 28.03 -0.21 27.85
CA LEU A 123 26.62 0.11 28.10
C LEU A 123 25.80 0.25 26.81
N ARG A 124 26.46 0.42 25.66
CA ARG A 124 25.81 0.65 24.36
C ARG A 124 24.85 -0.46 23.93
N LEU A 125 25.24 -1.73 24.08
CA LEU A 125 24.41 -2.85 23.65
C LEU A 125 23.22 -3.11 24.62
N PRO A 126 23.41 -3.12 25.96
CA PRO A 126 22.30 -3.12 26.91
C PRO A 126 21.33 -1.95 26.72
N PHE A 127 21.86 -0.74 26.49
CA PHE A 127 21.04 0.44 26.21
C PHE A 127 20.21 0.28 24.94
N PHE A 128 20.80 -0.21 23.85
CA PHE A 128 20.06 -0.48 22.61
C PHE A 128 18.94 -1.50 22.84
N ALA A 129 19.21 -2.58 23.60
CA ALA A 129 18.18 -3.56 23.94
C ALA A 129 17.04 -2.95 24.79
N ALA A 130 17.36 -2.10 25.76
CA ALA A 130 16.36 -1.39 26.56
C ALA A 130 15.54 -0.41 25.70
N LEU A 131 16.21 0.37 24.85
CA LEU A 131 15.59 1.31 23.91
C LEU A 131 14.64 0.60 22.94
N SER A 132 15.02 -0.58 22.44
CA SER A 132 14.18 -1.43 21.61
C SER A 132 12.90 -1.88 22.32
N LEU A 133 13.02 -2.42 23.55
CA LEU A 133 11.86 -2.90 24.31
C LEU A 133 10.93 -1.74 24.68
N ALA A 134 11.49 -0.61 25.08
CA ALA A 134 10.71 0.59 25.36
C ALA A 134 10.07 1.17 24.09
N GLY A 135 10.77 1.11 22.95
CA GLY A 135 10.22 1.48 21.65
C GLY A 135 9.02 0.64 21.24
N ILE A 136 9.01 -0.65 21.56
CA ILE A 136 7.85 -1.54 21.33
C ILE A 136 6.64 -1.05 22.14
N ALA A 137 6.82 -0.80 23.44
CA ALA A 137 5.75 -0.28 24.29
C ALA A 137 5.29 1.13 23.88
N TYR A 138 6.22 1.98 23.40
CA TYR A 138 5.91 3.34 22.93
C TYR A 138 5.10 3.35 21.64
N VAL A 139 5.36 2.41 20.73
CA VAL A 139 4.65 2.32 19.44
C VAL A 139 3.31 1.60 19.59
N LEU A 140 3.27 0.43 20.23
CA LEU A 140 2.06 -0.41 20.33
C LEU A 140 1.18 -0.12 21.55
N GLY A 141 1.68 0.70 22.47
CA GLY A 141 1.11 0.86 23.80
C GLY A 141 1.66 -0.18 24.78
N PRO A 142 1.55 0.08 26.10
CA PRO A 142 2.17 -0.73 27.13
C PRO A 142 1.62 -2.17 27.20
N LEU A 143 0.32 -2.35 27.01
CA LEU A 143 -0.33 -3.67 27.07
C LEU A 143 0.14 -4.58 25.92
N HIS A 144 -0.09 -4.17 24.66
CA HIS A 144 0.33 -4.93 23.48
C HIS A 144 1.84 -5.14 23.43
N GLY A 145 2.62 -4.12 23.84
CA GLY A 145 4.07 -4.24 23.94
C GLY A 145 4.51 -5.30 24.95
N ALA A 146 3.87 -5.35 26.12
CA ALA A 146 4.15 -6.38 27.13
C ALA A 146 3.80 -7.79 26.64
N ILE A 147 2.65 -7.96 25.97
CA ILE A 147 2.24 -9.24 25.37
C ILE A 147 3.27 -9.70 24.34
N LEU A 148 3.67 -8.82 23.42
CA LEU A 148 4.66 -9.12 22.39
C LEU A 148 5.99 -9.57 23.00
N VAL A 149 6.50 -8.81 23.98
CA VAL A 149 7.77 -9.11 24.64
C VAL A 149 7.68 -10.42 25.42
N ALA A 150 6.58 -10.68 26.13
CA ALA A 150 6.38 -11.93 26.87
C ALA A 150 6.37 -13.15 25.93
N LEU A 151 5.62 -13.10 24.83
CA LEU A 151 5.61 -14.17 23.82
C LEU A 151 6.98 -14.38 23.19
N GLY A 152 7.68 -13.28 22.86
CA GLY A 152 9.04 -13.36 22.31
C GLY A 152 10.04 -13.97 23.29
N LEU A 153 9.99 -13.60 24.57
CA LEU A 153 10.83 -14.18 25.62
C LEU A 153 10.55 -15.67 25.81
N ALA A 154 9.29 -16.10 25.73
CA ALA A 154 8.93 -17.50 25.79
C ALA A 154 9.57 -18.30 24.64
N LEU A 155 9.49 -17.80 23.40
CA LEU A 155 10.13 -18.43 22.24
C LEU A 155 11.65 -18.51 22.39
N ILE A 156 12.30 -17.45 22.89
CA ILE A 156 13.74 -17.45 23.19
C ILE A 156 14.04 -18.49 24.28
N GLY A 157 13.23 -18.56 25.32
CA GLY A 157 13.36 -19.53 26.41
C GLY A 157 13.37 -20.97 25.91
N VAL A 158 12.46 -21.33 25.00
CA VAL A 158 12.42 -22.66 24.37
C VAL A 158 13.74 -23.01 23.67
N CYS A 159 14.39 -22.04 23.02
CA CYS A 159 15.69 -22.27 22.37
C CYS A 159 16.82 -22.64 23.35
N HIS A 160 16.70 -22.27 24.63
CA HIS A 160 17.69 -22.52 25.68
C HIS A 160 17.34 -23.66 26.62
N LEU A 161 16.24 -24.37 26.40
CA LEU A 161 15.89 -25.55 27.21
C LEU A 161 17.05 -26.56 27.21
N PRO A 162 17.39 -27.19 28.34
CA PRO A 162 18.51 -28.13 28.47
C PRO A 162 18.16 -29.52 27.87
N VAL A 163 17.49 -29.55 26.72
CA VAL A 163 17.06 -30.76 25.99
C VAL A 163 17.74 -30.85 24.63
N HIS A 164 17.63 -32.02 23.99
CA HIS A 164 18.18 -32.26 22.65
C HIS A 164 17.59 -31.30 21.60
N LEU A 165 18.37 -30.96 20.55
CA LEU A 165 17.97 -29.99 19.52
C LEU A 165 16.60 -30.32 18.90
N TYR A 166 16.37 -31.58 18.53
CA TYR A 166 15.09 -32.01 17.95
C TYR A 166 13.89 -31.77 18.88
N ALA A 167 14.05 -31.97 20.19
CA ALA A 167 12.98 -31.67 21.15
C ALA A 167 12.65 -30.17 21.18
N ARG A 168 13.68 -29.30 21.12
CA ARG A 168 13.47 -27.84 21.01
C ARG A 168 12.73 -27.48 19.72
N VAL A 169 13.11 -28.10 18.60
CA VAL A 169 12.42 -27.90 17.30
C VAL A 169 10.95 -28.30 17.39
N VAL A 170 10.65 -29.47 17.98
CA VAL A 170 9.25 -29.94 18.14
C VAL A 170 8.44 -28.97 19.01
N VAL A 171 8.98 -28.51 20.14
CA VAL A 171 8.28 -27.53 21.01
C VAL A 171 8.06 -26.20 20.27
N LEU A 172 9.04 -25.73 19.49
CA LEU A 172 8.87 -24.52 18.68
C LEU A 172 7.82 -24.68 17.57
N LEU A 173 7.76 -25.85 16.92
CA LEU A 173 6.74 -26.15 15.91
C LEU A 173 5.35 -26.23 16.54
N ALA A 174 5.23 -26.83 17.74
CA ALA A 174 3.97 -26.85 18.49
C ALA A 174 3.52 -25.43 18.89
N ALA A 175 4.45 -24.60 19.38
CA ALA A 175 4.18 -23.20 19.69
C ALA A 175 3.76 -22.41 18.44
N ALA A 176 4.45 -22.59 17.31
CA ALA A 176 4.08 -21.99 16.04
C ALA A 176 2.69 -22.44 15.57
N GLY A 177 2.35 -23.73 15.74
CA GLY A 177 1.02 -24.27 15.44
C GLY A 177 -0.09 -23.64 16.30
N ALA A 178 0.15 -23.46 17.60
CA ALA A 178 -0.80 -22.79 18.49
C ALA A 178 -1.00 -21.31 18.11
N LEU A 179 0.09 -20.59 17.82
CA LEU A 179 0.01 -19.20 17.35
C LEU A 179 -0.65 -19.10 15.97
N ALA A 180 -0.47 -20.10 15.10
CA ALA A 180 -1.13 -20.17 13.80
C ALA A 180 -2.64 -20.40 13.94
N ALA A 181 -3.08 -21.27 14.86
CA ALA A 181 -4.49 -21.47 15.20
C ALA A 181 -5.16 -20.17 15.68
N LEU A 182 -4.47 -19.39 16.51
CA LEU A 182 -4.93 -18.05 16.91
C LEU A 182 -4.99 -17.10 15.71
N ARG A 183 -3.98 -17.14 14.82
CA ARG A 183 -3.90 -16.25 13.65
C ARG A 183 -5.05 -16.47 12.65
N VAL A 184 -5.53 -17.70 12.51
CA VAL A 184 -6.68 -18.05 11.65
C VAL A 184 -8.04 -17.86 12.34
N GLY A 185 -8.06 -17.45 13.61
CA GLY A 185 -9.29 -17.16 14.33
C GLY A 185 -9.98 -18.38 14.95
N TRP A 186 -9.26 -19.49 15.20
CA TRP A 186 -9.84 -20.60 15.97
C TRP A 186 -10.18 -20.21 17.42
N TRP A 187 -9.52 -19.17 17.94
CA TRP A 187 -9.84 -18.50 19.19
C TRP A 187 -9.87 -17.00 18.96
N GLU A 188 -10.95 -16.33 19.38
CA GLU A 188 -11.08 -14.89 19.24
C GLU A 188 -10.35 -14.16 20.39
N SER A 189 -9.33 -13.38 20.02
CA SER A 189 -8.66 -12.44 20.91
C SER A 189 -8.21 -11.23 20.09
N GLU A 190 -8.76 -10.05 20.39
CA GLU A 190 -8.41 -8.81 19.69
C GLU A 190 -6.95 -8.41 19.91
N ASP A 191 -6.49 -8.43 21.17
CA ASP A 191 -5.12 -8.06 21.56
C ASP A 191 -4.06 -8.93 20.83
N LEU A 192 -4.28 -10.25 20.77
CA LEU A 192 -3.33 -11.16 20.13
C LEU A 192 -3.31 -11.00 18.61
N ASN A 193 -4.46 -10.74 17.98
CA ASN A 193 -4.53 -10.56 16.53
C ASN A 193 -3.72 -9.35 16.06
N MET A 194 -3.64 -8.27 16.87
CA MET A 194 -2.80 -7.12 16.57
C MET A 194 -1.31 -7.41 16.76
N VAL A 195 -0.94 -8.19 17.78
CA VAL A 195 0.46 -8.48 18.14
C VAL A 195 1.10 -9.54 17.24
N LEU A 196 0.34 -10.57 16.82
CA LEU A 196 0.87 -11.74 16.13
C LEU A 196 1.65 -11.44 14.84
N PRO A 197 1.19 -10.58 13.92
CA PRO A 197 1.96 -10.27 12.70
C PRO A 197 3.31 -9.60 13.01
N ILE A 198 3.35 -8.74 14.02
CA ILE A 198 4.57 -8.04 14.45
C ILE A 198 5.52 -9.03 15.12
N LEU A 199 5.02 -9.86 16.04
CA LEU A 199 5.80 -10.93 16.65
C LEU A 199 6.37 -11.87 15.59
N ALA A 200 5.55 -12.29 14.62
CA ALA A 200 6.00 -13.17 13.56
C ALA A 200 7.10 -12.52 12.71
N SER A 201 6.98 -11.23 12.33
CA SER A 201 8.07 -10.52 11.64
C SER A 201 9.39 -10.50 12.45
N MET A 202 9.28 -10.47 13.77
CA MET A 202 10.43 -10.49 14.68
C MET A 202 11.07 -11.88 14.78
N PHE A 203 10.28 -12.95 14.75
CA PHE A 203 10.77 -14.29 15.10
C PHE A 203 10.88 -15.25 13.91
N MET A 204 9.93 -15.25 12.98
CA MET A 204 9.77 -16.20 11.86
C MET A 204 11.04 -16.97 11.42
N PHE A 205 11.78 -16.45 10.43
CA PHE A 205 12.98 -17.04 9.87
C PHE A 205 14.20 -16.91 10.80
N ARG A 206 14.25 -15.83 11.60
CA ARG A 206 15.36 -15.57 12.53
C ARG A 206 15.47 -16.62 13.61
N LEU A 207 14.36 -17.22 14.05
CA LEU A 207 14.35 -18.28 15.05
C LEU A 207 15.10 -19.52 14.54
N GLY A 208 14.91 -19.87 13.26
CA GLY A 208 15.65 -20.96 12.61
C GLY A 208 17.16 -20.68 12.54
N ILE A 209 17.55 -19.47 12.13
CA ILE A 209 18.96 -19.06 12.11
C ILE A 209 19.56 -19.08 13.52
N TYR A 210 18.82 -18.52 14.49
CA TYR A 210 19.24 -18.42 15.87
C TYR A 210 19.48 -19.80 16.48
N LEU A 211 18.53 -20.73 16.30
CA LEU A 211 18.67 -22.09 16.80
C LEU A 211 19.87 -22.80 16.17
N TYR A 212 20.08 -22.62 14.87
CA TYR A 212 21.26 -23.14 14.16
C TYR A 212 22.57 -22.58 14.76
N ASP A 213 22.64 -21.27 14.99
CA ASP A 213 23.83 -20.61 15.52
C ASP A 213 24.11 -20.98 16.98
N VAL A 214 23.09 -21.02 17.83
CA VAL A 214 23.21 -21.46 19.23
C VAL A 214 23.70 -22.91 19.31
N HIS A 215 23.17 -23.80 18.46
CA HIS A 215 23.59 -25.20 18.43
C HIS A 215 25.07 -25.35 18.00
N HIS A 216 25.51 -24.60 17.01
CA HIS A 216 26.90 -24.61 16.53
C HIS A 216 27.83 -23.69 17.34
N LYS A 217 27.38 -23.14 18.47
CA LYS A 217 28.11 -22.17 19.31
C LYS A 217 28.67 -20.98 18.53
N LYS A 218 27.93 -20.52 17.51
CA LYS A 218 28.23 -19.34 16.68
C LYS A 218 27.39 -18.16 17.17
N GLY A 219 27.98 -16.96 17.22
CA GLY A 219 27.28 -15.72 17.53
C GLY A 219 27.56 -15.10 18.90
N PRO A 220 27.01 -13.90 19.16
CA PRO A 220 27.35 -13.10 20.34
C PRO A 220 26.80 -13.72 21.64
N LYS A 221 27.56 -13.54 22.74
CA LYS A 221 27.21 -14.04 24.07
C LYS A 221 26.40 -13.00 24.87
N GLY A 222 25.57 -13.47 25.79
CA GLY A 222 24.82 -12.64 26.74
C GLY A 222 23.38 -12.32 26.31
N TRP A 223 22.55 -11.93 27.29
CA TRP A 223 21.12 -11.65 27.08
C TRP A 223 20.87 -10.37 26.28
N ALA A 224 21.65 -9.32 26.50
CA ALA A 224 21.50 -8.06 25.75
C ALA A 224 21.62 -8.26 24.22
N ALA A 225 22.56 -9.11 23.77
CA ALA A 225 22.72 -9.41 22.34
C ALA A 225 21.52 -10.17 21.76
N ARG A 226 20.90 -11.07 22.55
CA ARG A 226 19.72 -11.85 22.13
C ARG A 226 18.49 -10.96 22.04
N LEU A 227 18.28 -10.11 23.04
CA LEU A 227 17.19 -9.13 23.05
C LEU A 227 17.33 -8.13 21.90
N ALA A 228 18.54 -7.59 21.68
CA ALA A 228 18.83 -6.70 20.55
C ALA A 228 18.63 -7.37 19.18
N TYR A 229 18.80 -8.70 19.07
CA TYR A 229 18.64 -9.44 17.83
C TYR A 229 17.17 -9.68 17.45
N PHE A 230 16.35 -10.12 18.41
CA PHE A 230 14.93 -10.38 18.15
C PHE A 230 14.10 -9.09 18.15
N PHE A 231 14.36 -8.21 19.11
CA PHE A 231 13.69 -6.93 19.24
C PHE A 231 14.55 -5.81 18.65
N MET A 232 14.88 -5.88 17.35
CA MET A 232 15.59 -4.77 16.70
C MET A 232 14.66 -3.56 16.66
N LEU A 233 15.14 -2.39 17.10
CA LEU A 233 14.32 -1.18 17.27
C LEU A 233 13.46 -0.83 16.04
N PRO A 234 13.95 -0.88 14.78
CA PRO A 234 13.11 -0.56 13.62
C PRO A 234 11.98 -1.58 13.36
N ASN A 235 12.10 -2.81 13.85
CA ASN A 235 11.22 -3.91 13.47
C ASN A 235 9.77 -3.74 13.92
N VAL A 236 9.51 -2.91 14.94
CA VAL A 236 8.14 -2.68 15.44
C VAL A 236 7.25 -1.95 14.42
N VAL A 237 7.84 -1.10 13.57
CA VAL A 237 7.11 -0.36 12.51
C VAL A 237 7.29 -0.97 11.13
N PHE A 238 8.23 -1.92 10.97
CA PHE A 238 8.52 -2.58 9.71
C PHE A 238 8.26 -4.10 9.80
N PRO A 239 7.02 -4.55 9.57
CA PRO A 239 6.69 -5.99 9.55
C PRO A 239 7.42 -6.74 8.43
N PHE A 240 7.71 -6.09 7.30
CA PHE A 240 8.56 -6.65 6.26
C PHE A 240 10.03 -6.27 6.51
N PHE A 241 10.78 -7.20 7.10
CA PHE A 241 12.11 -6.94 7.65
C PHE A 241 13.18 -7.85 7.01
N PRO A 242 14.42 -7.36 6.78
CA PRO A 242 15.52 -8.19 6.27
C PRO A 242 15.88 -9.31 7.24
N VAL A 243 16.10 -10.52 6.72
CA VAL A 243 16.44 -11.68 7.56
C VAL A 243 17.90 -11.60 8.03
N VAL A 244 18.14 -10.87 9.13
CA VAL A 244 19.48 -10.66 9.67
C VAL A 244 19.99 -11.93 10.35
N ASP A 245 21.24 -12.27 10.08
CA ASP A 245 21.93 -13.42 10.67
C ASP A 245 22.50 -13.11 12.07
N PHE A 246 22.27 -13.99 13.05
CA PHE A 246 22.68 -13.74 14.45
C PHE A 246 24.20 -13.66 14.63
N ALA A 247 24.94 -14.59 14.01
CA ALA A 247 26.39 -14.55 14.02
C ALA A 247 26.95 -13.29 13.33
N THR A 248 26.35 -12.88 12.22
CA THR A 248 26.73 -11.67 11.50
C THR A 248 26.46 -10.41 12.31
N LEU A 249 25.30 -10.31 12.99
CA LEU A 249 24.99 -9.18 13.87
C LEU A 249 26.10 -8.99 14.92
N GLY A 250 26.47 -10.05 15.63
CA GLY A 250 27.52 -9.98 16.65
C GLY A 250 28.90 -9.64 16.08
N ARG A 251 29.30 -10.25 14.95
CA ARG A 251 30.60 -10.02 14.31
C ARG A 251 30.74 -8.59 13.76
N THR A 252 29.63 -7.97 13.38
CA THR A 252 29.61 -6.63 12.77
C THR A 252 29.39 -5.50 13.77
N TYR A 253 29.15 -5.81 15.05
CA TYR A 253 28.98 -4.81 16.09
C TYR A 253 30.31 -4.10 16.40
N TYR A 254 30.42 -2.82 16.07
CA TYR A 254 31.63 -1.99 16.20
C TYR A 254 32.91 -2.65 15.64
N ASN A 255 32.82 -3.28 14.47
CA ASN A 255 33.95 -3.92 13.79
C ASN A 255 34.82 -2.97 12.93
N ASP A 256 34.48 -1.69 12.87
CA ASP A 256 35.21 -0.62 12.18
C ASP A 256 35.07 0.67 13.01
N ASP A 257 35.74 1.75 12.58
CA ASP A 257 35.62 3.08 13.19
C ASP A 257 34.15 3.52 13.30
N ALA A 258 33.75 3.98 14.48
CA ALA A 258 32.36 4.32 14.78
C ALA A 258 31.79 5.37 13.83
N LEU A 259 32.55 6.43 13.53
CA LEU A 259 32.10 7.49 12.62
C LEU A 259 31.94 6.96 11.20
N ARG A 260 32.82 6.07 10.73
CA ARG A 260 32.64 5.41 9.42
C ARG A 260 31.38 4.54 9.38
N ILE A 261 31.08 3.80 10.45
CA ILE A 261 29.85 3.00 10.55
C ILE A 261 28.62 3.93 10.46
N TYR A 262 28.60 5.03 11.23
CA TYR A 262 27.48 5.97 11.22
C TYR A 262 27.30 6.64 9.85
N GLN A 263 28.39 7.06 9.20
CA GLN A 263 28.34 7.67 7.87
C GLN A 263 27.87 6.68 6.79
N ARG A 264 28.24 5.40 6.89
CA ARG A 264 27.67 4.35 6.04
C ARG A 264 26.17 4.18 6.31
N GLY A 265 25.76 4.20 7.57
CA GLY A 265 24.36 4.16 7.99
C GLY A 265 23.54 5.30 7.42
N LEU A 266 24.01 6.54 7.55
CA LEU A 266 23.37 7.74 7.02
C LEU A 266 23.20 7.69 5.50
N ARG A 267 24.20 7.18 4.77
CA ARG A 267 24.10 6.97 3.33
C ARG A 267 23.01 5.93 2.97
N LEU A 268 22.90 4.85 3.74
CA LEU A 268 21.84 3.86 3.55
C LEU A 268 20.45 4.45 3.89
N VAL A 269 20.32 5.21 4.98
CA VAL A 269 19.09 5.94 5.30
C VAL A 269 18.70 6.88 4.16
N LEU A 270 19.65 7.64 3.62
CA LEU A 270 19.42 8.53 2.48
C LEU A 270 18.94 7.76 1.23
N PHE A 271 19.57 6.63 0.89
CA PHE A 271 19.11 5.79 -0.21
C PHE A 271 17.72 5.21 0.05
N GLY A 272 17.41 4.85 1.29
CA GLY A 272 16.08 4.45 1.71
C GLY A 272 15.04 5.53 1.42
N VAL A 273 15.30 6.75 1.88
CA VAL A 273 14.44 7.93 1.64
C VAL A 273 14.25 8.19 0.15
N ILE A 274 15.33 8.21 -0.65
CA ILE A 274 15.26 8.44 -2.09
C ILE A 274 14.44 7.36 -2.79
N HIS A 275 14.68 6.09 -2.48
CA HIS A 275 13.93 4.98 -3.09
C HIS A 275 12.43 5.04 -2.74
N LEU A 276 12.08 5.42 -1.51
CA LEU A 276 10.68 5.59 -1.11
C LEU A 276 10.01 6.78 -1.80
N ILE A 277 10.74 7.89 -2.02
CA ILE A 277 10.24 9.02 -2.80
C ILE A 277 10.06 8.62 -4.27
N LEU A 278 11.03 7.94 -4.89
CA LEU A 278 10.92 7.45 -6.26
C LEU A 278 9.79 6.43 -6.43
N TYR A 279 9.60 5.56 -5.43
CA TYR A 279 8.44 4.67 -5.38
C TYR A 279 7.12 5.45 -5.40
N ARG A 280 7.00 6.56 -4.67
CA ARG A 280 5.79 7.40 -4.71
C ARG A 280 5.60 8.08 -6.06
N VAL A 281 6.69 8.57 -6.68
CA VAL A 281 6.61 9.11 -8.05
C VAL A 281 6.07 8.05 -9.01
N ASP A 282 6.61 6.84 -8.93
CA ASP A 282 6.15 5.72 -9.74
C ASP A 282 4.68 5.36 -9.45
N ASN A 283 4.31 5.17 -8.18
CA ASN A 283 2.95 4.79 -7.78
C ASN A 283 1.90 5.87 -8.11
N TYR A 284 2.22 7.16 -7.93
CA TYR A 284 1.25 8.25 -8.09
C TYR A 284 1.13 8.74 -9.54
N HIS A 285 2.21 8.70 -10.33
CA HIS A 285 2.23 9.35 -11.65
C HIS A 285 2.52 8.41 -12.82
N LEU A 286 3.19 7.28 -12.59
CA LEU A 286 3.63 6.39 -13.68
C LEU A 286 2.82 5.11 -13.75
N SER A 287 2.47 4.49 -12.62
CA SER A 287 1.79 3.20 -12.58
C SER A 287 0.38 3.28 -13.16
N ILE A 288 0.01 2.27 -13.96
CA ILE A 288 -1.33 2.11 -14.53
C ILE A 288 -1.93 0.78 -14.06
N GLY A 289 -3.26 0.72 -14.00
CA GLY A 289 -3.98 -0.51 -13.72
C GLY A 289 -4.02 -1.46 -14.91
N ALA A 290 -4.37 -2.73 -14.65
CA ALA A 290 -4.45 -3.76 -15.69
C ALA A 290 -5.56 -3.44 -16.72
N GLU A 291 -6.65 -2.84 -16.26
CA GLU A 291 -7.79 -2.39 -17.05
C GLU A 291 -7.46 -1.26 -18.05
N GLN A 292 -6.35 -0.57 -17.83
CA GLN A 292 -5.90 0.54 -18.69
C GLN A 292 -4.99 0.07 -19.83
N VAL A 293 -4.55 -1.20 -19.84
CA VAL A 293 -3.65 -1.72 -20.87
C VAL A 293 -4.43 -1.99 -22.15
N ARG A 294 -4.23 -1.15 -23.17
CA ARG A 294 -4.91 -1.28 -24.47
C ARG A 294 -4.00 -1.65 -25.63
N ASP A 295 -2.70 -1.38 -25.50
CA ASP A 295 -1.71 -1.59 -26.54
C ASP A 295 -0.31 -1.93 -25.98
N LEU A 296 0.67 -2.09 -26.87
CA LEU A 296 2.05 -2.42 -26.50
C LEU A 296 2.73 -1.32 -25.65
N PRO A 297 2.66 -0.01 -25.96
CA PRO A 297 3.15 1.04 -25.08
C PRO A 297 2.60 0.98 -23.66
N ASP A 298 1.28 0.80 -23.49
CA ASP A 298 0.66 0.66 -22.18
C ASP A 298 1.17 -0.60 -21.47
N PHE A 299 1.28 -1.72 -22.18
CA PHE A 299 1.84 -2.95 -21.60
C PHE A 299 3.29 -2.77 -21.14
N LEU A 300 4.14 -2.11 -21.94
CA LEU A 300 5.52 -1.80 -21.56
C LEU A 300 5.58 -0.89 -20.33
N ARG A 301 4.72 0.14 -20.27
CA ARG A 301 4.58 1.00 -19.10
C ARG A 301 4.13 0.19 -17.88
N TYR A 302 3.15 -0.70 -18.04
CA TYR A 302 2.64 -1.57 -16.97
C TYR A 302 3.74 -2.48 -16.41
N ILE A 303 4.48 -3.21 -17.25
CA ILE A 303 5.52 -4.14 -16.74
C ILE A 303 6.69 -3.42 -16.08
N VAL A 304 7.11 -2.26 -16.60
CA VAL A 304 8.24 -1.48 -16.05
C VAL A 304 7.86 -0.85 -14.72
N THR A 305 6.69 -0.19 -14.64
CA THR A 305 6.24 0.45 -13.40
C THR A 305 5.91 -0.57 -12.32
N ASN A 306 5.35 -1.75 -12.66
CA ASN A 306 5.14 -2.81 -11.67
C ASN A 306 6.46 -3.29 -11.03
N PHE A 307 7.54 -3.42 -11.80
CA PHE A 307 8.86 -3.72 -11.22
C PHE A 307 9.48 -2.50 -10.52
N GLY A 308 9.12 -1.29 -10.94
CA GLY A 308 9.41 -0.03 -10.25
C GLY A 308 8.91 0.00 -8.81
N LEU A 309 7.76 -0.62 -8.52
CA LEU A 309 7.22 -0.74 -7.16
C LEU A 309 8.18 -1.48 -6.18
N TYR A 310 9.11 -2.29 -6.69
CA TYR A 310 10.16 -2.91 -5.86
C TYR A 310 11.07 -1.88 -5.17
N LEU A 311 11.13 -0.65 -5.66
CA LEU A 311 11.80 0.47 -4.99
C LEU A 311 11.35 0.61 -3.54
N ARG A 312 10.08 0.34 -3.22
CA ARG A 312 9.59 0.33 -1.85
C ARG A 312 10.34 -0.68 -0.98
N ILE A 313 10.41 -1.94 -1.40
CA ILE A 313 11.09 -3.01 -0.67
C ILE A 313 12.57 -2.66 -0.46
N SER A 314 13.24 -2.25 -1.53
CA SER A 314 14.64 -1.88 -1.42
C SER A 314 14.83 -0.65 -0.52
N GLY A 315 13.97 0.36 -0.60
CA GLY A 315 14.00 1.56 0.23
C GLY A 315 13.83 1.26 1.71
N LEU A 316 12.83 0.44 2.06
CA LEU A 316 12.61 -0.06 3.41
C LEU A 316 13.84 -0.75 3.97
N PHE A 317 14.46 -1.66 3.21
CA PHE A 317 15.61 -2.42 3.69
C PHE A 317 16.83 -1.51 3.89
N HIS A 318 17.11 -0.58 2.98
CA HIS A 318 18.18 0.41 3.16
C HIS A 318 17.94 1.27 4.39
N LEU A 319 16.71 1.71 4.62
CA LEU A 319 16.33 2.48 5.80
C LEU A 319 16.57 1.67 7.08
N ILE A 320 16.01 0.46 7.18
CA ILE A 320 16.16 -0.43 8.34
C ILE A 320 17.64 -0.67 8.67
N ILE A 321 18.43 -1.11 7.69
CA ILE A 321 19.84 -1.41 7.91
C ILE A 321 20.65 -0.14 8.20
N GLY A 322 20.30 0.98 7.57
CA GLY A 322 20.90 2.28 7.86
C GLY A 322 20.66 2.74 9.30
N LEU A 323 19.45 2.54 9.83
CA LEU A 323 19.12 2.83 11.23
C LEU A 323 19.90 1.93 12.20
N MET A 324 20.08 0.65 11.87
CA MET A 324 20.90 -0.27 12.67
C MET A 324 22.38 0.17 12.73
N HIS A 325 22.93 0.75 11.66
CA HIS A 325 24.29 1.27 11.66
C HIS A 325 24.49 2.42 12.65
N LEU A 326 23.45 3.25 12.89
CA LEU A 326 23.53 4.34 13.87
C LEU A 326 23.82 3.82 15.29
N PHE A 327 23.40 2.60 15.61
CA PHE A 327 23.68 1.96 16.89
C PHE A 327 24.93 1.05 16.88
N GLY A 328 25.75 1.12 15.83
CA GLY A 328 27.03 0.43 15.73
C GLY A 328 27.00 -0.93 15.04
N PHE A 329 25.87 -1.37 14.49
CA PHE A 329 25.76 -2.62 13.74
C PHE A 329 26.15 -2.42 12.27
N ASN A 330 27.40 -2.71 11.91
CA ASN A 330 27.95 -2.52 10.55
C ASN A 330 27.53 -3.65 9.58
N LEU A 331 26.23 -3.81 9.41
CA LEU A 331 25.61 -4.86 8.63
C LEU A 331 25.93 -4.75 7.11
N PRO A 332 25.82 -5.85 6.33
CA PRO A 332 26.06 -5.81 4.89
C PRO A 332 25.00 -4.99 4.14
N ASP A 333 25.34 -4.58 2.91
CA ASP A 333 24.38 -3.88 2.03
C ASP A 333 23.20 -4.80 1.69
N THR A 334 22.02 -4.22 1.47
CA THR A 334 20.78 -4.98 1.20
C THR A 334 20.61 -5.30 -0.28
N HIS A 335 21.00 -4.35 -1.13
CA HIS A 335 20.86 -4.39 -2.57
C HIS A 335 22.07 -3.73 -3.23
N THR A 336 22.44 -4.20 -4.42
CA THR A 336 23.59 -3.62 -5.15
C THR A 336 23.30 -3.46 -6.64
N ARG A 337 22.81 -2.30 -7.07
CA ARG A 337 22.58 -1.95 -8.49
C ARG A 337 21.87 -3.08 -9.27
N TYR A 338 20.78 -3.60 -8.71
CA TYR A 338 20.10 -4.81 -9.20
C TYR A 338 19.40 -4.60 -10.55
N TYR A 339 18.94 -3.39 -10.86
CA TYR A 339 18.43 -3.02 -12.19
C TYR A 339 19.49 -3.08 -13.31
N LEU A 340 20.78 -3.06 -12.94
CA LEU A 340 21.91 -3.10 -13.88
C LEU A 340 22.59 -4.48 -13.89
N SER A 341 21.82 -5.55 -13.68
CA SER A 341 22.34 -6.92 -13.73
C SER A 341 22.33 -7.40 -15.18
N PHE A 342 23.40 -8.05 -15.63
CA PHE A 342 23.49 -8.57 -17.01
C PHE A 342 23.17 -10.07 -17.14
N SER A 343 22.94 -10.76 -16.02
CA SER A 343 22.54 -12.17 -15.96
C SER A 343 21.62 -12.46 -14.77
N PHE A 344 20.90 -13.60 -14.81
CA PHE A 344 20.01 -14.01 -13.72
C PHE A 344 20.75 -14.37 -12.43
N THR A 345 21.94 -14.97 -12.55
CA THR A 345 22.81 -15.28 -11.40
C THR A 345 23.32 -14.01 -10.72
N GLU A 346 23.66 -12.99 -11.51
CA GLU A 346 24.05 -11.69 -10.97
C GLU A 346 22.87 -10.96 -10.34
N PHE A 347 21.70 -10.98 -10.99
CA PHE A 347 20.47 -10.42 -10.44
C PHE A 347 20.18 -10.98 -9.05
N TRP A 348 20.14 -12.31 -8.90
CA TRP A 348 19.91 -12.99 -7.62
C TRP A 348 20.96 -12.67 -6.54
N ARG A 349 22.22 -12.43 -6.94
CA ARG A 349 23.28 -12.03 -6.02
C ARG A 349 23.11 -10.59 -5.52
N ARG A 350 22.48 -9.74 -6.32
CA ARG A 350 22.37 -8.29 -6.09
C ARG A 350 21.04 -7.86 -5.48
N ILE A 351 19.99 -8.65 -5.69
CA ILE A 351 18.64 -8.43 -5.14
C ILE A 351 18.48 -9.19 -3.83
N ASN A 352 17.92 -8.53 -2.81
CA ASN A 352 17.65 -9.08 -1.47
C ASN A 352 18.76 -10.01 -0.92
N ILE A 353 19.92 -9.42 -0.65
CA ILE A 353 21.13 -10.15 -0.22
C ILE A 353 20.89 -10.97 1.07
N TYR A 354 20.08 -10.43 1.99
CA TYR A 354 19.74 -11.08 3.26
C TYR A 354 18.94 -12.37 3.05
N TRP A 355 17.97 -12.37 2.14
CA TRP A 355 17.22 -13.57 1.77
C TRP A 355 18.14 -14.63 1.16
N LYS A 356 18.98 -14.22 0.21
CA LYS A 356 19.96 -15.11 -0.43
C LYS A 356 20.90 -15.75 0.60
N ASP A 357 21.47 -14.96 1.52
CA ASP A 357 22.38 -15.46 2.55
C ASP A 357 21.68 -16.41 3.54
N PHE A 358 20.44 -16.10 3.92
CA PHE A 358 19.58 -16.99 4.71
C PHE A 358 19.37 -18.33 4.01
N MET A 359 18.92 -18.31 2.76
CA MET A 359 18.68 -19.52 1.97
C MET A 359 19.96 -20.33 1.78
N GLN A 360 21.08 -19.65 1.56
CA GLN A 360 22.38 -20.29 1.40
C GLN A 360 22.83 -21.01 2.68
N LYS A 361 22.69 -20.35 3.84
CA LYS A 361 23.14 -20.84 5.14
C LYS A 361 22.31 -22.02 5.63
N LEU A 362 20.97 -21.91 5.63
CA LEU A 362 20.09 -22.91 6.24
C LEU A 362 19.67 -24.04 5.30
N PHE A 363 19.60 -23.79 3.98
CA PHE A 363 19.04 -24.76 3.04
C PHE A 363 20.06 -25.21 2.00
N PHE A 364 20.66 -24.30 1.24
CA PHE A 364 21.57 -24.67 0.15
C PHE A 364 22.76 -25.50 0.62
N ASN A 365 23.52 -25.00 1.61
CA ASN A 365 24.73 -25.70 2.07
C ASN A 365 24.41 -27.09 2.64
N PRO A 366 23.39 -27.27 3.52
CA PRO A 366 23.00 -28.61 3.97
C PRO A 366 22.52 -29.54 2.86
N VAL A 367 21.66 -29.06 1.95
CA VAL A 367 21.15 -29.87 0.82
C VAL A 367 22.28 -30.28 -0.14
N PHE A 368 23.19 -29.36 -0.43
CA PHE A 368 24.36 -29.64 -1.26
C PHE A 368 25.26 -30.71 -0.63
N MET A 369 25.48 -30.64 0.69
CA MET A 369 26.26 -31.66 1.40
C MET A 369 25.53 -33.01 1.45
N PHE A 370 24.21 -33.02 1.57
CA PHE A 370 23.39 -34.23 1.50
C PHE A 370 23.53 -34.94 0.15
N PHE A 371 23.39 -34.22 -0.96
CA PHE A 371 23.56 -34.76 -2.30
C PHE A 371 25.00 -35.15 -2.62
N LYS A 372 26.00 -34.38 -2.13
CA LYS A 372 27.42 -34.71 -2.25
C LYS A 372 27.73 -36.06 -1.60
N LYS A 373 27.18 -36.33 -0.41
CA LYS A 373 27.35 -37.62 0.28
C LYS A 373 26.72 -38.80 -0.46
N ARG A 374 25.76 -38.57 -1.35
CA ARG A 374 25.11 -39.58 -2.20
C ARG A 374 25.82 -39.78 -3.56
N GLY A 375 26.99 -39.17 -3.76
CA GLY A 375 27.80 -39.38 -4.96
C GLY A 375 27.35 -38.62 -6.22
N LEU A 376 26.48 -37.61 -6.08
CA LEU A 376 26.10 -36.76 -7.21
C LEU A 376 27.30 -35.95 -7.72
N GLU A 377 27.52 -35.98 -9.03
CA GLU A 377 28.51 -35.13 -9.71
C GLU A 377 28.32 -33.65 -9.35
N HIS A 378 29.42 -32.90 -9.30
CA HIS A 378 29.41 -31.53 -8.76
C HIS A 378 28.34 -30.63 -9.39
N MET A 379 28.24 -30.60 -10.72
CA MET A 379 27.25 -29.77 -11.43
C MET A 379 25.82 -30.23 -11.21
N ARG A 380 25.55 -31.54 -11.28
CA ARG A 380 24.23 -32.11 -11.00
C ARG A 380 23.79 -31.81 -9.57
N ASN A 381 24.73 -31.85 -8.62
CA ASN A 381 24.50 -31.49 -7.23
C ASN A 381 24.15 -29.99 -7.06
N VAL A 382 24.90 -29.08 -7.69
CA VAL A 382 24.58 -27.63 -7.65
C VAL A 382 23.17 -27.40 -8.19
N MET A 383 22.84 -27.95 -9.36
CA MET A 383 21.51 -27.78 -9.97
C MET A 383 20.38 -28.37 -9.11
N ALA A 384 20.55 -29.60 -8.59
CA ALA A 384 19.56 -30.23 -7.71
C ALA A 384 19.38 -29.44 -6.40
N SER A 385 20.46 -28.93 -5.82
CA SER A 385 20.42 -28.09 -4.62
C SER A 385 19.70 -26.77 -4.88
N MET A 386 19.95 -26.13 -6.03
CA MET A 386 19.22 -24.93 -6.45
C MET A 386 17.73 -25.20 -6.64
N ALA A 387 17.35 -26.31 -7.29
CA ALA A 387 15.95 -26.67 -7.48
C ALA A 387 15.21 -26.83 -6.14
N VAL A 388 15.81 -27.52 -5.18
CA VAL A 388 15.26 -27.64 -3.81
C VAL A 388 15.17 -26.27 -3.14
N VAL A 389 16.19 -25.43 -3.25
CA VAL A 389 16.20 -24.09 -2.63
C VAL A 389 15.14 -23.17 -3.22
N PHE A 390 14.88 -23.22 -4.53
CA PHE A 390 13.79 -22.45 -5.16
C PHE A 390 12.42 -22.97 -4.78
N PHE A 391 12.24 -24.29 -4.70
CA PHE A 391 11.01 -24.88 -4.15
C PHE A 391 10.77 -24.43 -2.69
N LEU A 392 11.81 -24.47 -1.85
CA LEU A 392 11.74 -23.98 -0.47
C LEU A 392 11.51 -22.47 -0.42
N THR A 393 12.05 -21.69 -1.35
CA THR A 393 11.79 -20.24 -1.44
C THR A 393 10.31 -19.98 -1.65
N TRP A 394 9.65 -20.71 -2.57
CA TRP A 394 8.21 -20.63 -2.81
C TRP A 394 7.39 -20.98 -1.56
N VAL A 395 7.71 -22.09 -0.89
CA VAL A 395 7.02 -22.50 0.35
C VAL A 395 7.22 -21.48 1.48
N LEU A 396 8.44 -20.98 1.66
CA LEU A 396 8.75 -20.00 2.70
C LEU A 396 8.14 -18.62 2.39
N HIS A 397 7.97 -18.27 1.11
CA HIS A 397 7.22 -17.10 0.71
C HIS A 397 5.75 -17.21 1.14
N ALA A 398 5.09 -18.34 0.88
CA ALA A 398 3.73 -18.61 1.36
C ALA A 398 3.65 -18.59 2.91
N TYR A 399 4.66 -19.11 3.60
CA TYR A 399 4.77 -19.05 5.06
C TYR A 399 4.90 -17.62 5.59
N GLN A 400 5.73 -16.78 4.95
CA GLN A 400 5.83 -15.36 5.30
C GLN A 400 4.50 -14.64 5.08
N TRP A 401 3.85 -14.92 3.94
CA TRP A 401 2.55 -14.37 3.61
C TRP A 401 1.50 -14.71 4.67
N PHE A 402 1.46 -15.97 5.12
CA PHE A 402 0.57 -16.40 6.21
C PHE A 402 0.72 -15.60 7.49
N TRP A 403 1.94 -15.38 7.96
CA TRP A 403 2.13 -14.66 9.20
C TRP A 403 1.78 -13.17 9.08
N LEU A 404 2.15 -12.55 7.96
CA LEU A 404 1.90 -11.13 7.74
C LEU A 404 0.43 -10.84 7.38
N ARG A 405 -0.24 -11.76 6.67
CA ARG A 405 -1.56 -11.51 6.05
C ARG A 405 -2.68 -12.41 6.57
N GLY A 406 -2.36 -13.58 7.13
CA GLY A 406 -3.32 -14.53 7.70
C GLY A 406 -3.86 -15.57 6.71
N THR A 407 -3.42 -15.55 5.45
CA THR A 407 -3.83 -16.51 4.41
C THR A 407 -2.60 -17.24 3.84
N LEU A 408 -2.78 -18.39 3.19
CA LEU A 408 -1.69 -19.03 2.44
C LEU A 408 -1.77 -18.63 0.97
N LEU A 409 -0.64 -18.25 0.38
CA LEU A 409 -0.57 -17.84 -1.02
C LEU A 409 -0.01 -18.98 -1.88
N PHE A 410 -0.89 -19.66 -2.62
CA PHE A 410 -0.53 -20.70 -3.58
C PHE A 410 -1.31 -20.51 -4.89
N THR A 411 -1.05 -19.41 -5.59
CA THR A 411 -1.72 -19.09 -6.85
C THR A 411 -0.85 -19.48 -8.04
N ALA A 412 -1.48 -19.75 -9.19
CA ALA A 412 -0.75 -20.12 -10.40
C ALA A 412 0.31 -19.08 -10.79
N PRO A 413 0.06 -17.75 -10.75
CA PRO A 413 1.10 -16.76 -11.01
C PRO A 413 2.28 -16.80 -10.02
N ASP A 414 2.03 -17.02 -8.73
CA ASP A 414 3.08 -17.16 -7.71
C ASP A 414 3.95 -18.40 -7.95
N THR A 415 3.33 -19.55 -8.19
CA THR A 415 4.04 -20.80 -8.50
C THR A 415 4.86 -20.67 -9.79
N LEU A 416 4.27 -20.10 -10.85
CA LEU A 416 4.95 -19.90 -12.13
C LEU A 416 6.14 -18.94 -12.01
N PHE A 417 5.99 -17.83 -11.27
CA PHE A 417 7.07 -16.88 -11.05
C PHE A 417 8.31 -17.56 -10.42
N TRP A 418 8.13 -18.25 -9.29
CA TRP A 418 9.24 -18.90 -8.60
C TRP A 418 9.83 -20.07 -9.40
N ALA A 419 9.00 -20.83 -10.10
CA ALA A 419 9.45 -21.92 -10.96
C ALA A 419 10.28 -21.42 -12.16
N LEU A 420 9.79 -20.39 -12.88
CA LEU A 420 10.48 -19.80 -14.03
C LEU A 420 11.78 -19.11 -13.60
N LEU A 421 11.76 -18.32 -12.53
CA LEU A 421 12.97 -17.69 -12.00
C LEU A 421 14.00 -18.73 -11.59
N GLY A 422 13.58 -19.78 -10.87
CA GLY A 422 14.46 -20.88 -10.47
C GLY A 422 15.06 -21.63 -11.67
N LEU A 423 14.24 -21.93 -12.68
CA LEU A 423 14.69 -22.55 -13.93
C LEU A 423 15.73 -21.68 -14.65
N LEU A 424 15.46 -20.38 -14.81
CA LEU A 424 16.38 -19.44 -15.45
C LEU A 424 17.72 -19.35 -14.71
N LEU A 425 17.72 -19.35 -13.38
CA LEU A 425 18.96 -19.37 -12.60
C LEU A 425 19.73 -20.69 -12.74
N ILE A 426 19.03 -21.82 -12.75
CA ILE A 426 19.65 -23.15 -12.94
C ILE A 426 20.27 -23.23 -14.33
N LEU A 427 19.53 -22.82 -15.37
CA LEU A 427 20.02 -22.77 -16.75
C LEU A 427 21.21 -21.85 -16.88
N GLN A 428 21.15 -20.62 -16.34
CA GLN A 428 22.28 -19.69 -16.32
C GLN A 428 23.50 -20.32 -15.64
N THR A 429 23.33 -20.94 -14.47
CA THR A 429 24.45 -21.57 -13.73
C THR A 429 25.05 -22.75 -14.49
N ALA A 430 24.22 -23.54 -15.19
CA ALA A 430 24.69 -24.65 -16.02
C ALA A 430 25.46 -24.15 -17.25
N LEU A 431 25.03 -23.03 -17.85
CA LEU A 431 25.73 -22.39 -18.95
C LEU A 431 27.05 -21.78 -18.48
N ASP A 432 27.04 -21.05 -17.35
CA ASP A 432 28.21 -20.33 -16.80
C ASP A 432 29.40 -21.27 -16.49
N ASN A 433 29.11 -22.53 -16.18
CA ASN A 433 30.11 -23.55 -15.90
C ASN A 433 30.60 -24.34 -17.14
N ARG A 434 30.12 -24.03 -18.35
CA ARG A 434 30.68 -24.65 -19.57
C ARG A 434 32.09 -24.15 -19.80
N VAL A 435 33.04 -25.08 -19.96
CA VAL A 435 34.45 -24.76 -20.25
C VAL A 435 34.53 -24.04 -21.59
N VAL A 436 34.87 -22.75 -21.56
CA VAL A 436 35.24 -22.01 -22.78
C VAL A 436 36.68 -22.39 -23.09
N ASP A 437 36.91 -23.04 -24.23
CA ASP A 437 38.25 -23.33 -24.73
C ASP A 437 39.02 -22.01 -24.90
N PRO A 438 40.08 -21.74 -24.09
CA PRO A 438 40.85 -20.51 -24.18
C PRO A 438 41.55 -20.35 -25.53
N ALA A 439 41.75 -21.45 -26.27
CA ALA A 439 42.39 -21.49 -27.58
C ALA A 439 41.41 -21.21 -28.74
N ALA A 440 40.11 -21.10 -28.48
CA ALA A 440 39.12 -20.83 -29.53
C ALA A 440 39.36 -19.44 -30.18
N PRO A 441 39.33 -19.34 -31.54
CA PRO A 441 39.60 -18.09 -32.23
C PRO A 441 38.59 -17.00 -31.83
N LYS A 442 39.11 -15.84 -31.43
CA LYS A 442 38.33 -14.65 -31.09
C LYS A 442 37.70 -14.07 -32.35
N LYS A 443 36.48 -14.51 -32.68
CA LYS A 443 35.69 -13.85 -33.73
C LYS A 443 35.14 -12.53 -33.19
N PRO A 444 35.35 -11.39 -33.86
CA PRO A 444 34.65 -10.15 -33.52
C PRO A 444 33.15 -10.36 -33.75
N GLY A 445 32.33 -10.01 -32.76
CA GLY A 445 30.88 -9.97 -32.93
C GLY A 445 30.46 -8.75 -33.74
N LEU A 446 29.22 -8.75 -34.25
CA LEU A 446 28.64 -7.61 -34.96
C LEU A 446 28.65 -6.32 -34.11
N LEU A 447 28.49 -6.46 -32.79
CA LEU A 447 28.46 -5.37 -31.83
C LEU A 447 29.71 -5.36 -30.96
N GLY A 448 30.16 -4.15 -30.59
CA GLY A 448 31.24 -3.98 -29.62
C GLY A 448 30.88 -4.57 -28.24
N PRO A 449 31.87 -5.03 -27.44
CA PRO A 449 31.63 -5.68 -26.15
C PRO A 449 30.76 -4.86 -25.17
N LYS A 450 30.92 -3.53 -25.18
CA LYS A 450 30.14 -2.62 -24.30
C LYS A 450 28.67 -2.57 -24.69
N VAL A 451 28.37 -2.54 -25.99
CA VAL A 451 26.99 -2.51 -26.51
C VAL A 451 26.32 -3.85 -26.24
N PHE A 452 27.03 -4.96 -26.49
CA PHE A 452 26.52 -6.29 -26.16
C PHE A 452 26.20 -6.46 -24.67
N HIS A 453 27.08 -5.95 -23.79
CA HIS A 453 26.82 -5.95 -22.35
C HIS A 453 25.60 -5.10 -21.95
N ALA A 454 25.41 -3.94 -22.58
CA ALA A 454 24.23 -3.10 -22.35
C ALA A 454 22.94 -3.82 -22.80
N LEU A 455 22.97 -4.50 -23.95
CA LEU A 455 21.82 -5.28 -24.43
C LEU A 455 21.49 -6.46 -23.51
N ARG A 456 22.50 -7.17 -22.97
CA ARG A 456 22.28 -8.21 -21.95
C ARG A 456 21.65 -7.65 -20.68
N THR A 457 22.07 -6.46 -20.27
CA THR A 457 21.50 -5.76 -19.11
C THR A 457 20.04 -5.38 -19.34
N ALA A 458 19.74 -4.81 -20.52
CA ALA A 458 18.37 -4.50 -20.91
C ALA A 458 17.51 -5.77 -21.00
N GLY A 459 18.06 -6.86 -21.53
CA GLY A 459 17.38 -8.15 -21.63
C GLY A 459 17.05 -8.77 -20.27
N ALA A 460 18.02 -8.76 -19.34
CA ALA A 460 17.78 -9.21 -17.97
C ALA A 460 16.71 -8.35 -17.28
N PHE A 461 16.80 -7.03 -17.41
CA PHE A 461 15.82 -6.11 -16.84
C PHE A 461 14.40 -6.37 -17.39
N LEU A 462 14.24 -6.43 -18.71
CA LEU A 462 12.95 -6.70 -19.35
C LEU A 462 12.39 -8.08 -18.96
N THR A 463 13.23 -9.11 -18.91
CA THR A 463 12.77 -10.45 -18.47
C THR A 463 12.23 -10.40 -17.04
N ILE A 464 12.93 -9.72 -16.14
CA ILE A 464 12.46 -9.57 -14.76
C ILE A 464 11.17 -8.72 -14.70
N CYS A 465 11.03 -7.65 -15.50
CA CYS A 465 9.77 -6.90 -15.58
C CYS A 465 8.59 -7.78 -16.00
N VAL A 466 8.79 -8.65 -16.99
CA VAL A 466 7.76 -9.60 -17.46
C VAL A 466 7.42 -10.64 -16.39
N LEU A 467 8.42 -11.22 -15.72
CA LEU A 467 8.19 -12.14 -14.60
C LEU A 467 7.46 -11.43 -13.44
N TRP A 468 7.80 -10.18 -13.16
CA TRP A 468 7.15 -9.41 -12.10
C TRP A 468 5.71 -9.05 -12.44
N SER A 469 5.42 -8.74 -13.70
CA SER A 469 4.04 -8.47 -14.15
C SER A 469 3.17 -9.73 -14.09
N LEU A 470 3.75 -10.90 -14.43
CA LEU A 470 3.11 -12.20 -14.20
C LEU A 470 2.81 -12.40 -12.72
N TRP A 471 3.80 -12.22 -11.84
CA TRP A 471 3.64 -12.40 -10.41
C TRP A 471 2.58 -11.48 -9.79
N SER A 472 2.46 -10.27 -10.35
CA SER A 472 1.54 -9.22 -9.92
C SER A 472 0.10 -9.44 -10.41
N ALA A 473 -0.12 -10.32 -11.39
CA ALA A 473 -1.44 -10.55 -11.96
C ALA A 473 -2.36 -11.36 -11.00
N PRO A 474 -3.68 -11.07 -10.97
CA PRO A 474 -4.62 -11.81 -10.15
C PRO A 474 -4.63 -13.31 -10.49
N THR A 475 -4.79 -13.62 -11.78
CA THR A 475 -4.80 -14.96 -12.35
C THR A 475 -3.83 -15.05 -13.52
N PHE A 476 -3.48 -16.29 -13.91
CA PHE A 476 -2.67 -16.51 -15.11
C PHE A 476 -3.44 -16.11 -16.38
N GLY A 477 -4.76 -16.35 -16.41
CA GLY A 477 -5.64 -15.92 -17.50
C GLY A 477 -5.61 -14.41 -17.69
N ALA A 478 -5.80 -13.64 -16.61
CA ALA A 478 -5.75 -12.18 -16.66
C ALA A 478 -4.40 -11.65 -17.19
N TRP A 479 -3.28 -12.33 -16.90
CA TRP A 479 -1.99 -11.95 -17.47
C TRP A 479 -1.89 -12.25 -18.96
N LEU A 480 -2.45 -13.37 -19.42
CA LEU A 480 -2.54 -13.67 -20.85
C LEU A 480 -3.41 -12.65 -21.60
N ASP A 481 -4.50 -12.19 -20.99
CA ASP A 481 -5.37 -11.15 -21.55
C ASP A 481 -4.61 -9.83 -21.75
N LEU A 482 -3.75 -9.46 -20.79
CA LEU A 482 -2.88 -8.29 -20.92
C LEU A 482 -1.88 -8.43 -22.07
N VAL A 483 -1.28 -9.62 -22.23
CA VAL A 483 -0.36 -9.91 -23.34
C VAL A 483 -1.12 -9.86 -24.66
N ALA A 484 -2.33 -10.43 -24.72
CA ALA A 484 -3.17 -10.43 -25.90
C ALA A 484 -3.58 -9.00 -26.32
N ALA A 485 -4.00 -8.18 -25.35
CA ALA A 485 -4.28 -6.77 -25.56
C ALA A 485 -3.06 -6.02 -26.10
N ALA A 486 -1.85 -6.30 -25.57
CA ALA A 486 -0.61 -5.68 -26.03
C ALA A 486 -0.28 -5.97 -27.50
N VAL A 487 -0.61 -7.17 -27.99
CA VAL A 487 -0.36 -7.59 -29.39
C VAL A 487 -1.58 -7.40 -30.30
N GLY A 488 -2.66 -6.79 -29.80
CA GLY A 488 -3.88 -6.54 -30.56
C GLY A 488 -4.67 -7.81 -30.92
N ILE A 489 -4.49 -8.89 -30.15
CA ILE A 489 -5.30 -10.09 -30.27
C ILE A 489 -6.50 -9.96 -29.35
N ASP A 490 -7.68 -10.27 -29.88
CA ASP A 490 -8.86 -10.60 -29.10
C ASP A 490 -8.99 -12.13 -29.00
N PRO A 491 -8.51 -12.77 -27.93
CA PRO A 491 -8.48 -14.22 -27.82
C PRO A 491 -9.86 -14.86 -27.60
N PHE A 492 -10.87 -14.03 -27.30
CA PHE A 492 -12.25 -14.44 -26.98
C PHE A 492 -13.27 -13.56 -27.74
N GLY A 493 -12.87 -13.03 -28.89
CA GLY A 493 -13.75 -12.26 -29.75
C GLY A 493 -14.53 -13.20 -30.64
N SER A 494 -15.79 -12.88 -30.91
CA SER A 494 -16.60 -13.61 -31.89
C SER A 494 -16.04 -13.53 -33.32
N ALA A 495 -15.06 -12.66 -33.58
CA ALA A 495 -14.36 -12.52 -34.84
C ALA A 495 -13.08 -13.38 -34.87
N PRO A 496 -12.78 -14.10 -35.97
CA PRO A 496 -11.53 -14.83 -36.10
C PRO A 496 -10.33 -13.90 -35.88
N VAL A 497 -9.40 -14.30 -35.01
CA VAL A 497 -8.15 -13.56 -34.79
C VAL A 497 -7.46 -13.36 -36.15
N PRO A 498 -7.25 -12.11 -36.61
CA PRO A 498 -6.64 -11.87 -37.91
C PRO A 498 -5.22 -12.46 -37.92
N ALA A 499 -4.74 -12.91 -39.10
CA ALA A 499 -3.41 -13.50 -39.23
C ALA A 499 -2.29 -12.57 -38.71
N SER A 500 -2.49 -11.26 -38.77
CA SER A 500 -1.62 -10.23 -38.19
C SER A 500 -1.50 -10.34 -36.66
N GLY A 501 -2.58 -10.72 -35.97
CA GLY A 501 -2.60 -10.96 -34.53
C GLY A 501 -1.71 -12.15 -34.16
N TRP A 502 -1.95 -13.31 -34.75
CA TRP A 502 -1.11 -14.50 -34.52
C TRP A 502 0.36 -14.26 -34.86
N LEU A 503 0.64 -13.52 -35.93
CA LEU A 503 1.99 -13.09 -36.28
C LEU A 503 2.58 -12.18 -35.18
N ALA A 504 1.84 -11.20 -34.67
CA ALA A 504 2.28 -10.31 -33.60
C ALA A 504 2.58 -11.06 -32.29
N LEU A 505 1.73 -12.02 -31.90
CA LEU A 505 2.01 -12.89 -30.75
C LEU A 505 3.23 -13.78 -31.00
N GLY A 506 3.37 -14.36 -32.19
CA GLY A 506 4.55 -15.14 -32.56
C GLY A 506 5.83 -14.31 -32.48
N LEU A 507 5.81 -13.07 -32.98
CA LEU A 507 6.91 -12.11 -32.90
C LEU A 507 7.21 -11.70 -31.44
N PHE A 508 6.18 -11.47 -30.63
CA PHE A 508 6.33 -11.13 -29.21
C PHE A 508 6.97 -12.28 -28.42
N VAL A 509 6.48 -13.52 -28.61
CA VAL A 509 7.07 -14.71 -27.99
C VAL A 509 8.50 -14.93 -28.49
N ALA A 510 8.75 -14.78 -29.79
CA ALA A 510 10.11 -14.86 -30.35
C ALA A 510 11.04 -13.80 -29.77
N PHE A 511 10.55 -12.57 -29.55
CA PHE A 511 11.29 -11.48 -28.92
C PHE A 511 11.61 -11.77 -27.45
N LEU A 512 10.66 -12.31 -26.67
CA LEU A 512 10.91 -12.75 -25.30
C LEU A 512 11.96 -13.86 -25.25
N VAL A 513 11.84 -14.88 -26.11
CA VAL A 513 12.82 -15.97 -26.21
C VAL A 513 14.19 -15.42 -26.62
N PHE A 514 14.25 -14.49 -27.58
CA PHE A 514 15.47 -13.82 -28.00
C PHE A 514 16.14 -13.06 -26.85
N ILE A 515 15.37 -12.27 -26.09
CA ILE A 515 15.87 -11.54 -24.92
C ILE A 515 16.41 -12.51 -23.85
N VAL A 516 15.69 -13.59 -23.56
CA VAL A 516 16.11 -14.59 -22.58
C VAL A 516 17.41 -15.27 -23.05
N ALA A 517 17.48 -15.69 -24.31
CA ALA A 517 18.68 -16.30 -24.89
C ALA A 517 19.87 -15.34 -24.85
N LEU A 518 19.67 -14.08 -25.20
CA LEU A 518 20.70 -13.04 -25.12
C LEU A 518 21.22 -12.87 -23.68
N THR A 519 20.32 -12.85 -22.70
CA THR A 519 20.65 -12.74 -21.26
C THR A 519 21.46 -13.94 -20.77
N LEU A 520 21.05 -15.14 -21.16
CA LEU A 520 21.76 -16.41 -20.90
C LEU A 520 23.17 -16.46 -21.53
N GLY A 521 23.50 -15.52 -22.43
CA GLY A 521 24.82 -15.38 -23.02
C GLY A 521 24.97 -16.08 -24.38
N PHE A 522 23.87 -16.44 -25.04
CA PHE A 522 23.92 -16.86 -26.43
C PHE A 522 24.27 -15.66 -27.31
N ASP A 523 25.48 -15.68 -27.90
CA ASP A 523 26.00 -14.54 -28.66
C ASP A 523 25.21 -14.30 -29.96
N MET A 524 24.67 -15.34 -30.58
CA MET A 524 23.95 -15.30 -31.86
C MET A 524 24.71 -14.51 -32.94
N GLY A 525 26.05 -14.47 -32.88
CA GLY A 525 26.91 -13.65 -33.74
C GLY A 525 26.94 -12.13 -33.42
N LEU A 526 26.16 -11.67 -32.44
CA LEU A 526 26.08 -10.26 -32.02
C LEU A 526 27.24 -9.83 -31.11
N GLY A 527 27.69 -10.71 -30.21
CA GLY A 527 28.73 -10.41 -29.23
C GLY A 527 30.07 -11.08 -29.52
N PRO A 528 31.21 -10.53 -29.07
CA PRO A 528 32.50 -11.22 -29.15
C PRO A 528 32.51 -12.44 -28.23
N ARG A 529 32.97 -13.60 -28.76
CA ARG A 529 32.99 -14.92 -28.09
C ARG A 529 33.69 -14.97 -26.71
N GLN A 530 34.41 -13.92 -26.32
CA GLN A 530 35.05 -13.79 -25.01
C GLN A 530 34.06 -13.55 -23.85
N TYR A 531 32.80 -13.20 -24.12
CA TYR A 531 31.71 -13.17 -23.14
C TYR A 531 30.93 -14.49 -23.10
N GLY A 532 31.64 -15.62 -23.19
CA GLY A 532 31.07 -16.89 -22.81
C GLY A 532 30.50 -16.82 -21.38
N PRO A 533 29.55 -17.69 -21.03
CA PRO A 533 28.77 -17.59 -19.79
C PRO A 533 29.62 -17.59 -18.49
N GLY A 534 30.93 -17.84 -18.53
CA GLY A 534 31.86 -17.66 -17.40
C GLY A 534 32.48 -16.26 -17.21
N ALA A 535 32.25 -15.27 -18.09
CA ALA A 535 32.84 -13.93 -17.96
C ALA A 535 32.10 -13.09 -16.92
N SER A 536 32.26 -13.42 -15.64
CA SER A 536 31.99 -12.46 -14.57
C SER A 536 32.82 -11.21 -14.87
N ALA A 537 32.18 -10.04 -14.95
CA ALA A 537 32.89 -8.76 -14.97
C ALA A 537 34.04 -8.83 -13.96
N PRO A 538 35.26 -8.39 -14.31
CA PRO A 538 36.36 -8.43 -13.37
C PRO A 538 35.82 -7.82 -12.09
N ALA A 539 35.82 -8.61 -11.02
CA ALA A 539 35.64 -8.07 -9.69
C ALA A 539 36.78 -7.07 -9.59
N GLY A 540 36.47 -5.80 -9.89
CA GLY A 540 37.32 -4.66 -9.66
C GLY A 540 37.45 -4.58 -8.15
N GLY A 541 38.19 -5.52 -7.60
CA GLY A 541 38.69 -5.51 -6.27
C GLY A 541 39.56 -4.28 -6.27
N LEU A 542 39.00 -3.21 -5.73
CA LEU A 542 39.74 -2.07 -5.21
C LEU A 542 40.53 -2.56 -3.98
N LYS A 543 41.30 -3.65 -4.14
CA LYS A 543 42.31 -4.11 -3.19
C LYS A 543 43.44 -3.10 -3.31
N GLY A 544 43.45 -2.12 -2.41
CA GLY A 544 44.46 -1.07 -2.36
C GLY A 544 43.91 0.35 -2.26
N LEU A 545 42.60 0.59 -2.46
CA LEU A 545 42.05 1.91 -2.18
C LEU A 545 41.92 2.12 -0.67
N LYS A 546 42.52 3.20 -0.17
CA LYS A 546 42.29 3.68 1.20
C LYS A 546 40.78 3.85 1.41
N LYS A 547 40.26 3.27 2.50
CA LYS A 547 38.86 3.46 2.90
C LYS A 547 38.56 4.97 2.95
N PRO A 548 37.45 5.45 2.36
CA PRO A 548 37.14 6.88 2.35
C PRO A 548 37.07 7.43 3.77
N SER A 549 37.54 8.66 3.95
CA SER A 549 37.41 9.34 5.24
C SER A 549 35.93 9.62 5.55
N PRO A 550 35.51 9.60 6.83
CA PRO A 550 34.13 9.90 7.20
C PRO A 550 33.65 11.25 6.67
N VAL A 551 34.53 12.27 6.62
CA VAL A 551 34.23 13.60 6.08
C VAL A 551 33.85 13.54 4.59
N ARG A 552 34.59 12.77 3.77
CA ARG A 552 34.27 12.63 2.33
C ARG A 552 32.93 11.92 2.09
N MET A 553 32.50 11.07 3.04
CA MET A 553 31.19 10.41 2.98
C MET A 553 30.05 11.34 3.43
N ALA A 554 30.32 12.21 4.39
CA ALA A 554 29.36 13.14 4.98
C ALA A 554 28.87 14.22 4.01
N VAL A 555 29.76 14.82 3.21
CA VAL A 555 29.45 15.96 2.34
C VAL A 555 28.30 15.66 1.35
N PRO A 556 28.37 14.64 0.48
CA PRO A 556 27.29 14.38 -0.47
C PRO A 556 25.99 13.97 0.23
N THR A 557 26.09 13.21 1.32
CA THR A 557 24.92 12.77 2.09
C THR A 557 24.18 13.96 2.68
N THR A 558 24.92 14.92 3.26
CA THR A 558 24.37 16.15 3.83
C THR A 558 23.78 17.05 2.77
N ALA A 559 24.48 17.26 1.64
CA ALA A 559 24.01 18.13 0.56
C ALA A 559 22.69 17.62 -0.03
N ILE A 560 22.58 16.31 -0.30
CA ILE A 560 21.35 15.73 -0.85
C ILE A 560 20.23 15.75 0.20
N ALA A 561 20.50 15.39 1.45
CA ALA A 561 19.50 15.45 2.52
C ALA A 561 18.98 16.88 2.74
N ALA A 562 19.86 17.89 2.70
CA ALA A 562 19.49 19.28 2.79
C ALA A 562 18.64 19.70 1.59
N GLY A 563 19.02 19.30 0.37
CA GLY A 563 18.23 19.53 -0.83
C GLY A 563 16.82 18.94 -0.73
N LEU A 564 16.70 17.69 -0.25
CA LEU A 564 15.40 17.03 -0.04
C LEU A 564 14.51 17.80 0.92
N VAL A 565 15.08 18.42 1.96
CA VAL A 565 14.34 19.25 2.92
C VAL A 565 14.06 20.65 2.36
N LEU A 566 14.99 21.26 1.62
CA LEU A 566 14.82 22.59 1.02
C LEU A 566 13.70 22.61 -0.02
N VAL A 567 13.57 21.56 -0.84
CA VAL A 567 12.46 21.40 -1.80
C VAL A 567 11.09 21.41 -1.10
N GLN A 568 11.04 21.15 0.21
CA GLN A 568 9.80 21.13 0.99
C GLN A 568 9.36 22.50 1.51
N VAL A 569 10.20 23.52 1.34
CA VAL A 569 9.92 24.90 1.78
C VAL A 569 8.95 25.54 0.77
N PRO A 570 7.81 26.11 1.21
CA PRO A 570 6.82 26.74 0.32
C PRO A 570 7.41 27.74 -0.67
N ALA A 571 8.26 28.65 -0.18
CA ALA A 571 8.95 29.62 -1.02
C ALA A 571 9.81 28.99 -2.12
N VAL A 572 10.33 27.77 -1.92
CA VAL A 572 11.16 27.07 -2.90
C VAL A 572 10.28 26.42 -3.96
N TYR A 573 9.36 25.52 -3.59
CA TYR A 573 8.60 24.79 -4.61
C TYR A 573 7.61 25.67 -5.36
N GLN A 574 7.07 26.73 -4.75
CA GLN A 574 6.21 27.70 -5.42
C GLN A 574 6.99 28.52 -6.47
N SER A 575 8.29 28.74 -6.25
CA SER A 575 9.14 29.43 -7.23
C SER A 575 9.48 28.58 -8.46
N LEU A 576 9.30 27.26 -8.38
CA LEU A 576 9.66 26.30 -9.44
C LEU A 576 8.50 26.01 -10.43
N GLY A 577 7.36 26.70 -10.27
CA GLY A 577 6.19 26.57 -11.13
C GLY A 577 5.11 25.61 -10.60
N SER A 578 3.88 25.80 -11.06
CA SER A 578 2.69 25.09 -10.57
C SER A 578 2.75 23.57 -10.73
N GLY A 579 3.42 23.08 -11.78
CA GLY A 579 3.63 21.63 -11.98
C GLY A 579 4.51 21.00 -10.91
N VAL A 580 5.59 21.68 -10.51
CA VAL A 580 6.49 21.20 -9.44
C VAL A 580 5.82 21.30 -8.08
N GLU A 581 5.06 22.36 -7.84
CA GLU A 581 4.26 22.51 -6.62
C GLU A 581 3.30 21.33 -6.43
N LYS A 582 2.54 20.95 -7.47
CA LYS A 582 1.62 19.79 -7.41
C LYS A 582 2.36 18.50 -7.04
N VAL A 583 3.48 18.21 -7.72
CA VAL A 583 4.27 16.99 -7.45
C VAL A 583 4.83 16.99 -6.02
N VAL A 584 5.37 18.12 -5.54
CA VAL A 584 5.90 18.21 -4.18
C VAL A 584 4.80 18.01 -3.14
N LEU A 585 3.62 18.61 -3.32
CA LEU A 585 2.47 18.43 -2.43
C LEU A 585 1.98 16.98 -2.43
N ASP A 586 1.91 16.35 -3.60
CA ASP A 586 1.53 14.94 -3.74
C ASP A 586 2.52 14.01 -3.02
N LEU A 587 3.82 14.27 -3.13
CA LEU A 587 4.85 13.48 -2.45
C LEU A 587 4.84 13.64 -0.93
N LYS A 588 4.30 14.74 -0.39
CA LYS A 588 4.07 14.96 1.04
C LYS A 588 2.80 14.28 1.55
N ALA A 589 1.79 14.17 0.68
CA ALA A 589 0.53 13.55 1.03
C ALA A 589 0.68 12.03 1.12
N ALA A 590 0.26 11.48 2.25
CA ALA A 590 -0.04 10.06 2.35
C ALA A 590 -1.40 9.80 1.71
N LYS A 591 -1.46 9.83 0.37
CA LYS A 591 -2.68 9.58 -0.41
C LYS A 591 -2.61 8.24 -1.12
N LEU A 592 -3.77 7.69 -1.45
CA LEU A 592 -3.90 6.54 -2.32
C LEU A 592 -3.64 6.98 -3.77
N SER A 593 -2.86 6.20 -4.53
CA SER A 593 -2.73 6.40 -5.98
C SER A 593 -4.08 6.12 -6.67
N ALA A 594 -4.22 6.53 -7.93
CA ALA A 594 -5.42 6.18 -8.71
C ALA A 594 -5.62 4.65 -8.79
N ARG A 595 -4.51 3.91 -8.97
CA ARG A 595 -4.50 2.44 -8.93
C ARG A 595 -4.89 1.90 -7.55
N ASP A 596 -4.30 2.42 -6.47
CA ASP A 596 -4.60 1.97 -5.11
C ASP A 596 -6.05 2.27 -4.73
N SER A 597 -6.57 3.43 -5.15
CA SER A 597 -7.97 3.83 -4.96
C SER A 597 -8.91 2.94 -5.74
N ALA A 598 -8.59 2.62 -7.01
CA ALA A 598 -9.36 1.68 -7.82
C ALA A 598 -9.38 0.28 -7.18
N MET A 599 -8.25 -0.22 -6.68
CA MET A 599 -8.18 -1.49 -5.95
C MET A 599 -8.97 -1.46 -4.64
N LEU A 600 -8.96 -0.35 -3.89
CA LEU A 600 -9.73 -0.20 -2.65
C LEU A 600 -11.23 -0.21 -2.92
N VAL A 601 -11.68 0.56 -3.92
CA VAL A 601 -13.09 0.63 -4.34
C VAL A 601 -13.55 -0.73 -4.87
N GLN A 602 -12.76 -1.38 -5.72
CA GLN A 602 -13.07 -2.71 -6.23
C GLN A 602 -13.11 -3.76 -5.10
N GLY A 603 -12.13 -3.76 -4.20
CA GLY A 603 -12.08 -4.64 -3.04
C GLY A 603 -13.27 -4.45 -2.09
N TYR A 604 -13.72 -3.20 -1.91
CA TYR A 604 -14.90 -2.84 -1.13
C TYR A 604 -16.19 -3.47 -1.68
N TYR A 605 -16.37 -3.49 -3.00
CA TYR A 605 -17.59 -4.05 -3.63
C TYR A 605 -17.51 -5.55 -3.91
N GLU A 606 -16.31 -6.12 -4.00
CA GLU A 606 -16.14 -7.49 -4.50
C GLU A 606 -15.61 -8.48 -3.45
N ASN A 607 -15.44 -8.06 -2.17
CA ASN A 607 -14.81 -8.87 -1.12
C ASN A 607 -13.53 -9.57 -1.63
N LEU A 608 -12.75 -8.87 -2.46
CA LEU A 608 -11.57 -9.44 -3.08
C LEU A 608 -10.41 -9.49 -2.09
N THR A 609 -10.05 -10.72 -1.74
CA THR A 609 -8.87 -11.10 -0.94
C THR A 609 -7.52 -10.85 -1.62
N ASP A 610 -7.48 -10.35 -2.86
CA ASP A 610 -6.25 -10.30 -3.67
C ASP A 610 -5.45 -9.01 -3.49
N LEU A 611 -5.03 -8.80 -2.25
CA LEU A 611 -4.23 -7.66 -1.81
C LEU A 611 -2.72 -7.91 -2.01
N ARG A 612 -2.28 -8.22 -3.23
CA ARG A 612 -0.88 -8.63 -3.53
C ARG A 612 0.15 -7.49 -3.52
N LEU A 613 -0.28 -6.24 -3.71
CA LEU A 613 0.61 -5.07 -3.87
C LEU A 613 0.08 -3.86 -3.09
N VAL A 614 -0.10 -4.01 -1.79
CA VAL A 614 -0.70 -2.98 -0.94
C VAL A 614 0.35 -1.94 -0.54
N SER A 615 0.13 -0.67 -0.90
CA SER A 615 0.89 0.48 -0.37
C SER A 615 0.73 0.58 1.15
N SER A 616 1.64 1.27 1.85
CA SER A 616 1.56 1.42 3.32
C SER A 616 0.22 2.02 3.75
N GLN A 617 -0.29 2.95 2.95
CA GLN A 617 -1.52 3.69 3.17
C GLN A 617 -2.74 2.76 3.11
N LEU A 618 -2.86 1.93 2.06
CA LEU A 618 -3.92 0.91 1.98
C LEU A 618 -3.82 -0.12 3.12
N TRP A 619 -2.60 -0.42 3.58
CA TRP A 619 -2.39 -1.36 4.67
C TRP A 619 -2.81 -0.78 6.04
N GLU A 620 -2.48 0.49 6.32
CA GLU A 620 -2.93 1.18 7.54
C GLU A 620 -4.46 1.27 7.60
N VAL A 621 -5.10 1.60 6.48
CA VAL A 621 -6.56 1.60 6.33
C VAL A 621 -7.16 0.24 6.70
N HIS A 622 -6.55 -0.87 6.26
CA HIS A 622 -7.03 -2.22 6.59
C HIS A 622 -6.71 -2.67 8.03
N LEU A 623 -5.58 -2.26 8.60
CA LEU A 623 -5.22 -2.62 9.98
C LEU A 623 -6.09 -1.90 11.01
N ASN A 624 -6.45 -0.64 10.76
CA ASN A 624 -7.26 0.15 11.66
C ASN A 624 -8.76 -0.14 11.52
N LYS A 625 -9.19 -0.79 10.43
CA LYS A 625 -10.57 -1.18 10.21
C LYS A 625 -11.00 -2.27 11.21
N PRO A 626 -12.02 -2.02 12.06
CA PRO A 626 -12.55 -3.01 12.99
C PRO A 626 -13.06 -4.25 12.24
N LYS A 627 -12.95 -5.44 12.85
CA LYS A 627 -13.43 -6.68 12.24
C LYS A 627 -14.95 -6.72 12.08
N ASP A 628 -15.67 -6.02 12.96
CA ASP A 628 -17.12 -5.84 12.94
C ASP A 628 -17.57 -4.71 11.98
N TRP A 629 -16.64 -4.09 11.24
CA TRP A 629 -16.94 -3.09 10.22
C TRP A 629 -17.42 -3.73 8.91
N HIS A 630 -18.66 -4.21 8.94
CA HIS A 630 -19.31 -4.85 7.81
C HIS A 630 -20.02 -3.83 6.90
N ALA A 631 -20.06 -4.13 5.60
CA ALA A 631 -20.93 -3.45 4.67
C ALA A 631 -22.40 -3.71 5.04
N VAL A 632 -23.31 -2.83 4.62
CA VAL A 632 -24.75 -3.01 4.88
C VAL A 632 -25.26 -4.33 4.27
N SER A 633 -24.76 -4.72 3.11
CA SER A 633 -25.07 -5.98 2.43
C SER A 633 -24.71 -7.23 3.24
N ASP A 634 -23.69 -7.13 4.11
CA ASP A 634 -23.18 -8.25 4.91
C ASP A 634 -23.76 -8.27 6.33
N SER A 635 -24.65 -7.31 6.63
CA SER A 635 -25.27 -7.17 7.94
C SER A 635 -26.61 -7.93 8.02
N PRO A 636 -27.12 -8.22 9.24
CA PRO A 636 -28.39 -8.92 9.41
C PRO A 636 -29.61 -8.24 8.77
N VAL A 637 -29.53 -6.93 8.44
CA VAL A 637 -30.62 -6.17 7.81
C VAL A 637 -30.74 -6.41 6.31
N ALA A 638 -29.76 -7.08 5.68
CA ALA A 638 -29.83 -7.47 4.28
C ALA A 638 -30.25 -8.95 4.13
N GLU A 639 -30.92 -9.27 3.02
CA GLU A 639 -31.19 -10.63 2.57
C GLU A 639 -30.72 -10.82 1.13
N TYR A 640 -30.19 -12.00 0.83
CA TYR A 640 -29.86 -12.39 -0.53
C TYR A 640 -31.12 -12.77 -1.29
N VAL A 641 -31.20 -12.32 -2.54
CA VAL A 641 -32.30 -12.59 -3.46
C VAL A 641 -31.78 -13.25 -4.72
N ASN A 642 -32.59 -14.16 -5.27
CA ASN A 642 -32.25 -14.90 -6.49
C ASN A 642 -32.69 -14.11 -7.74
N ASP A 643 -32.27 -12.87 -7.85
CA ASP A 643 -32.48 -12.00 -9.01
C ASP A 643 -31.21 -11.19 -9.32
N TYR A 644 -31.28 -10.31 -10.31
CA TYR A 644 -30.13 -9.48 -10.70
C TYR A 644 -29.65 -8.53 -9.58
N ARG A 645 -30.47 -8.21 -8.57
CA ARG A 645 -30.10 -7.34 -7.44
C ARG A 645 -29.15 -8.05 -6.48
N VAL A 646 -29.18 -9.38 -6.42
CA VAL A 646 -28.36 -10.26 -5.55
C VAL A 646 -28.67 -10.12 -4.05
N TYR A 647 -28.88 -8.91 -3.55
CA TYR A 647 -29.34 -8.66 -2.19
C TYR A 647 -30.28 -7.46 -2.15
N ARG A 648 -31.09 -7.38 -1.10
CA ARG A 648 -31.94 -6.22 -0.75
C ARG A 648 -32.04 -6.06 0.76
N LEU A 649 -32.62 -4.97 1.22
CA LEU A 649 -32.92 -4.78 2.64
C LEU A 649 -34.16 -5.60 3.05
N LYS A 650 -34.13 -6.16 4.27
CA LYS A 650 -35.28 -6.83 4.90
C LYS A 650 -36.29 -5.81 5.40
N ALA A 651 -37.56 -6.20 5.47
CA ALA A 651 -38.60 -5.38 6.10
C ALA A 651 -38.50 -5.51 7.62
N ASP A 652 -38.78 -4.42 8.34
CA ASP A 652 -38.83 -4.37 9.81
C ASP A 652 -37.59 -4.97 10.49
N ALA A 653 -36.42 -4.76 9.89
CA ALA A 653 -35.18 -5.37 10.34
C ALA A 653 -34.36 -4.38 11.18
N ARG A 654 -33.60 -4.93 12.13
CA ARG A 654 -32.65 -4.18 12.96
C ARG A 654 -31.32 -4.92 13.01
N GLY A 655 -30.23 -4.18 12.84
CA GLY A 655 -28.88 -4.71 12.92
C GLY A 655 -27.84 -3.61 13.11
N LYS A 656 -26.57 -3.99 13.14
CA LYS A 656 -25.44 -3.05 13.15
C LYS A 656 -24.68 -3.16 11.84
N ALA A 657 -24.25 -2.02 11.29
CA ALA A 657 -23.30 -1.95 10.20
C ALA A 657 -22.51 -0.65 10.30
N LYS A 658 -21.21 -0.69 9.99
CA LYS A 658 -20.31 0.47 10.06
C LYS A 658 -20.41 1.28 11.37
N GLY A 659 -20.47 0.58 12.50
CA GLY A 659 -20.51 1.19 13.84
C GLY A 659 -21.85 1.80 14.28
N VAL A 660 -22.87 1.85 13.42
CA VAL A 660 -24.19 2.42 13.75
C VAL A 660 -25.30 1.36 13.71
N THR A 661 -26.40 1.65 14.40
CA THR A 661 -27.61 0.82 14.29
C THR A 661 -28.33 1.15 12.99
N ILE A 662 -28.69 0.12 12.22
CA ILE A 662 -29.53 0.25 11.04
C ILE A 662 -30.87 -0.40 11.33
N THR A 663 -31.93 0.36 11.12
CA THR A 663 -33.32 -0.10 11.13
C THR A 663 -33.97 0.15 9.79
N THR A 664 -34.81 -0.77 9.35
CA THR A 664 -35.62 -0.63 8.15
C THR A 664 -37.11 -0.68 8.50
N ASN A 665 -37.94 0.03 7.73
CA ASN A 665 -39.40 0.01 7.89
C ASN A 665 -40.04 -1.19 7.15
N ARG A 666 -41.38 -1.28 7.19
CA ARG A 666 -42.17 -2.34 6.52
C ARG A 666 -41.96 -2.38 5.00
N TRP A 667 -41.53 -1.26 4.42
CA TRP A 667 -41.23 -1.09 3.00
C TRP A 667 -39.75 -1.28 2.66
N ARG A 668 -38.93 -1.73 3.62
CA ARG A 668 -37.49 -1.97 3.48
C ARG A 668 -36.65 -0.70 3.32
N MET A 669 -37.22 0.47 3.57
CA MET A 669 -36.49 1.73 3.56
C MET A 669 -35.76 1.89 4.90
N ARG A 670 -34.52 2.40 4.85
CA ARG A 670 -33.83 2.87 6.05
C ARG A 670 -34.27 4.30 6.35
N ASP A 671 -35.50 4.43 6.80
CA ASP A 671 -36.15 5.72 6.98
C ASP A 671 -37.33 5.62 7.97
N LYS A 672 -38.09 6.71 8.11
CA LYS A 672 -39.41 6.73 8.75
C LYS A 672 -40.36 5.75 8.06
N ASP A 673 -41.45 5.39 8.74
CA ASP A 673 -42.52 4.62 8.14
C ASP A 673 -43.53 5.55 7.44
N TYR A 674 -44.02 5.16 6.26
CA TYR A 674 -44.91 5.99 5.44
C TYR A 674 -46.13 5.17 4.97
N PRO A 675 -47.31 5.80 4.80
CA PRO A 675 -48.44 5.14 4.15
C PRO A 675 -48.16 4.90 2.67
N LYS A 676 -48.59 3.73 2.15
CA LYS A 676 -48.42 3.40 0.72
C LYS A 676 -49.17 4.42 -0.15
N ASP A 677 -50.44 4.64 0.18
CA ASP A 677 -51.25 5.67 -0.46
C ASP A 677 -50.79 7.05 -0.01
N LYS A 678 -50.61 7.96 -0.98
CA LYS A 678 -50.14 9.32 -0.72
C LYS A 678 -51.21 10.11 0.04
N PRO A 679 -50.91 10.68 1.23
CA PRO A 679 -51.87 11.50 1.95
C PRO A 679 -52.35 12.69 1.13
N ALA A 680 -53.61 13.11 1.31
CA ALA A 680 -54.17 14.25 0.61
C ALA A 680 -53.40 15.54 0.96
N GLY A 681 -52.95 16.27 -0.06
CA GLY A 681 -52.18 17.51 0.11
C GLY A 681 -50.71 17.33 0.48
N ALA A 682 -50.19 16.09 0.49
CA ALA A 682 -48.77 15.82 0.68
C ALA A 682 -47.98 15.91 -0.63
N PHE A 683 -46.73 16.38 -0.55
CA PHE A 683 -45.74 16.29 -1.61
C PHE A 683 -44.76 15.16 -1.30
N ARG A 684 -44.64 14.19 -2.20
CA ARG A 684 -43.80 13.00 -1.99
C ARG A 684 -42.58 13.01 -2.91
N LEU A 685 -41.39 13.04 -2.32
CA LEU A 685 -40.11 12.93 -3.00
C LEU A 685 -39.52 11.54 -2.77
N ALA A 686 -39.26 10.79 -3.84
CA ALA A 686 -38.50 9.55 -3.75
C ALA A 686 -37.00 9.83 -3.89
N LEU A 687 -36.21 9.52 -2.87
CA LEU A 687 -34.76 9.67 -2.86
C LEU A 687 -34.10 8.35 -3.27
N LEU A 688 -33.38 8.36 -4.40
CA LEU A 688 -32.65 7.21 -4.93
C LEU A 688 -31.16 7.52 -5.02
N GLY A 689 -30.36 6.66 -4.42
CA GLY A 689 -28.91 6.73 -4.49
C GLY A 689 -28.25 5.48 -3.92
N ALA A 690 -26.93 5.56 -3.80
CA ALA A 690 -26.12 4.52 -3.19
C ALA A 690 -25.91 4.80 -1.69
N SER A 691 -24.76 4.39 -1.16
CA SER A 691 -24.41 4.45 0.27
C SER A 691 -24.40 5.86 0.86
N ARG A 692 -24.03 6.88 0.07
CA ARG A 692 -24.04 8.30 0.49
C ARG A 692 -25.46 8.84 0.70
N ALA A 693 -26.40 8.44 -0.16
CA ALA A 693 -27.82 8.81 -0.02
C ALA A 693 -28.52 8.02 1.08
N MET A 694 -28.14 6.74 1.26
CA MET A 694 -28.59 5.92 2.40
C MET A 694 -28.08 6.42 3.77
N GLY A 695 -26.98 7.17 3.78
CA GLY A 695 -26.28 7.64 4.98
C GLY A 695 -25.51 6.53 5.71
N SER A 696 -24.83 5.67 4.96
CA SER A 696 -24.06 4.55 5.52
C SER A 696 -23.03 5.02 6.56
N GLY A 697 -23.07 4.46 7.77
CA GLY A 697 -22.15 4.84 8.86
C GLY A 697 -22.58 6.05 9.70
N VAL A 698 -23.81 6.55 9.51
CA VAL A 698 -24.38 7.68 10.26
C VAL A 698 -25.77 7.30 10.76
N GLU A 699 -26.16 7.75 11.96
CA GLU A 699 -27.52 7.54 12.50
C GLU A 699 -28.60 8.09 11.53
N VAL A 700 -29.77 7.42 11.47
CA VAL A 700 -30.77 7.66 10.42
C VAL A 700 -31.31 9.10 10.43
N GLU A 701 -31.50 9.66 11.61
CA GLU A 701 -31.97 11.03 11.84
C GLU A 701 -30.94 12.08 11.42
N SER A 702 -29.69 11.67 11.29
CA SER A 702 -28.60 12.52 10.82
C SER A 702 -28.39 12.46 9.30
N THR A 703 -29.12 11.59 8.58
CA THR A 703 -29.07 11.55 7.11
C THR A 703 -29.64 12.82 6.50
N PHE A 704 -29.19 13.19 5.30
CA PHE A 704 -29.68 14.42 4.67
C PHE A 704 -31.13 14.29 4.20
N GLY A 705 -31.60 13.08 3.86
CA GLY A 705 -33.00 12.83 3.49
C GLY A 705 -33.94 13.14 4.67
N TRP A 706 -33.61 12.60 5.85
CA TRP A 706 -34.36 12.87 7.08
C TRP A 706 -34.36 14.35 7.45
N ARG A 707 -33.18 14.99 7.44
CA ARG A 707 -33.03 16.41 7.78
C ARG A 707 -33.76 17.32 6.80
N MET A 708 -33.72 17.00 5.50
CA MET A 708 -34.43 17.74 4.46
C MET A 708 -35.94 17.69 4.70
N GLU A 709 -36.50 16.52 5.00
CA GLU A 709 -37.93 16.41 5.32
C GLU A 709 -38.32 17.25 6.55
N ASP A 710 -37.51 17.18 7.61
CA ASP A 710 -37.74 17.93 8.85
C ASP A 710 -37.68 19.44 8.62
N GLU A 711 -36.70 19.92 7.86
CA GLU A 711 -36.57 21.34 7.51
C GLU A 711 -37.73 21.84 6.62
N LEU A 712 -38.16 21.05 5.62
CA LEU A 712 -39.28 21.39 4.75
C LEU A 712 -40.60 21.51 5.52
N ASN A 713 -40.87 20.56 6.42
CA ASN A 713 -42.08 20.59 7.24
C ASN A 713 -42.04 21.68 8.32
N ARG A 714 -40.86 21.97 8.90
CA ARG A 714 -40.70 23.07 9.86
C ARG A 714 -40.94 24.44 9.22
N ALA A 715 -40.52 24.63 7.97
CA ALA A 715 -40.70 25.87 7.23
C ALA A 715 -42.17 26.18 6.88
N ARG A 716 -43.11 25.23 7.06
CA ARG A 716 -44.54 25.35 6.70
C ARG A 716 -44.77 25.83 5.26
N GLY A 717 -44.25 25.08 4.29
CA GLY A 717 -44.38 25.37 2.85
C GLY A 717 -45.80 25.19 2.28
N GLY A 718 -45.92 25.23 0.95
CA GLY A 718 -47.22 25.23 0.24
C GLY A 718 -47.96 23.88 0.18
N PHE A 719 -47.50 22.86 0.91
CA PHE A 719 -48.12 21.55 1.04
C PHE A 719 -48.41 21.24 2.51
N ALA A 720 -49.43 20.41 2.78
CA ALA A 720 -49.81 20.05 4.14
C ALA A 720 -48.70 19.24 4.84
N GLN A 721 -47.95 18.47 4.05
CA GLN A 721 -46.83 17.67 4.51
C GLN A 721 -45.87 17.41 3.34
N TYR A 722 -44.57 17.40 3.64
CA TYR A 722 -43.53 16.87 2.76
C TYR A 722 -43.11 15.50 3.26
N GLU A 723 -43.04 14.52 2.37
CA GLU A 723 -42.52 13.19 2.64
C GLU A 723 -41.30 12.93 1.75
N VAL A 724 -40.17 12.56 2.34
CA VAL A 724 -38.93 12.20 1.64
C VAL A 724 -38.67 10.72 1.89
N LEU A 725 -39.02 9.87 0.93
CA LEU A 725 -38.88 8.42 1.07
C LEU A 725 -37.49 8.00 0.57
N ASN A 726 -36.61 7.59 1.48
CA ASN A 726 -35.26 7.14 1.13
C ASN A 726 -35.21 5.66 0.72
N PHE A 727 -35.22 5.43 -0.59
CA PHE A 727 -35.05 4.11 -1.20
C PHE A 727 -33.58 3.77 -1.50
N SER A 728 -32.64 4.56 -1.02
CA SER A 728 -31.22 4.37 -1.33
C SER A 728 -30.67 3.13 -0.63
N ILE A 729 -29.96 2.28 -1.37
CA ILE A 729 -29.31 1.08 -0.85
C ILE A 729 -27.80 1.17 -1.07
N GLY A 730 -27.05 0.99 0.03
CA GLY A 730 -25.61 1.07 0.03
C GLY A 730 -24.99 -0.02 -0.83
N GLY A 731 -24.31 0.39 -1.90
CA GLY A 731 -23.73 -0.51 -2.89
C GLY A 731 -24.70 -0.90 -4.00
N TYR A 732 -25.72 -0.11 -4.29
CA TYR A 732 -26.45 -0.22 -5.56
C TYR A 732 -25.84 0.68 -6.63
N GLU A 733 -25.40 0.08 -7.74
CA GLU A 733 -25.04 0.80 -8.97
C GLU A 733 -26.29 1.31 -9.72
N GLN A 734 -26.06 2.10 -10.76
CA GLN A 734 -27.05 2.76 -11.60
C GLN A 734 -28.12 1.80 -12.17
N ILE A 735 -27.75 0.59 -12.59
CA ILE A 735 -28.72 -0.39 -13.11
C ILE A 735 -29.65 -0.89 -12.00
N LEU A 736 -29.13 -1.13 -10.79
CA LEU A 736 -29.96 -1.58 -9.67
C LEU A 736 -30.90 -0.50 -9.18
N ARG A 737 -30.44 0.75 -9.14
CA ARG A 737 -31.28 1.91 -8.81
C ARG A 737 -32.42 2.11 -9.82
N LEU A 738 -32.16 1.88 -11.11
CA LEU A 738 -33.21 1.89 -12.13
C LEU A 738 -34.23 0.77 -11.91
N MET A 739 -33.79 -0.43 -11.54
CA MET A 739 -34.70 -1.53 -11.20
C MET A 739 -35.58 -1.20 -10.00
N GLU A 740 -35.04 -0.57 -8.95
CA GLU A 740 -35.84 -0.11 -7.81
C GLU A 740 -36.84 0.99 -8.19
N LEU A 741 -36.45 1.90 -9.10
CA LEU A 741 -37.36 2.91 -9.62
C LEU A 741 -38.58 2.25 -10.28
N GLU A 742 -38.36 1.35 -11.23
CA GLU A 742 -39.42 0.67 -11.97
C GLU A 742 -40.27 -0.24 -11.05
N ASP A 743 -39.66 -0.85 -10.03
CA ASP A 743 -40.34 -1.65 -9.00
C ASP A 743 -39.50 -1.71 -7.70
N PRO A 744 -39.96 -1.16 -6.55
CA PRO A 744 -41.35 -0.80 -6.20
C PRO A 744 -41.67 0.71 -6.12
N ILE A 745 -40.75 1.60 -6.47
CA ILE A 745 -40.81 3.02 -6.06
C ILE A 745 -41.96 3.79 -6.72
N LEU A 746 -42.17 3.64 -8.02
CA LEU A 746 -43.26 4.36 -8.71
C LEU A 746 -44.65 4.01 -8.16
N GLY A 747 -44.80 2.84 -7.54
CA GLY A 747 -46.03 2.45 -6.84
C GLY A 747 -46.34 3.27 -5.58
N PHE A 748 -45.44 4.16 -5.12
CA PHE A 748 -45.71 5.12 -4.05
C PHE A 748 -46.23 6.48 -4.58
N ALA A 749 -46.48 6.61 -5.88
CA ALA A 749 -46.98 7.85 -6.52
C ALA A 749 -46.17 9.12 -6.13
N PRO A 750 -44.83 9.10 -6.28
CA PRO A 750 -44.00 10.26 -5.98
C PRO A 750 -44.32 11.44 -6.93
N ASP A 751 -44.27 12.66 -6.42
CA ASP A 751 -44.37 13.90 -7.20
C ASP A 751 -43.02 14.28 -7.83
N ALA A 752 -41.92 13.82 -7.22
CA ALA A 752 -40.58 14.00 -7.74
C ALA A 752 -39.68 12.81 -7.36
N VAL A 753 -38.68 12.56 -8.20
CA VAL A 753 -37.64 11.55 -7.98
C VAL A 753 -36.29 12.26 -7.93
N LEU A 754 -35.59 12.16 -6.81
CA LEU A 754 -34.24 12.71 -6.62
C LEU A 754 -33.21 11.61 -6.83
N TRP A 755 -32.56 11.62 -8.00
CA TRP A 755 -31.49 10.72 -8.37
C TRP A 755 -30.12 11.28 -7.94
N VAL A 756 -29.50 10.66 -6.95
CA VAL A 756 -28.17 11.06 -6.44
C VAL A 756 -27.07 10.34 -7.21
N ALA A 757 -26.18 11.09 -7.85
CA ALA A 757 -25.09 10.57 -8.68
C ALA A 757 -23.75 11.26 -8.38
N ALA A 758 -22.67 10.66 -8.85
CA ALA A 758 -21.34 11.26 -8.95
C ALA A 758 -20.53 10.59 -10.06
N ASP A 759 -19.25 10.95 -10.21
CA ASP A 759 -18.31 10.37 -11.15
C ASP A 759 -18.27 8.83 -11.12
N VAL A 760 -18.47 8.24 -9.94
CA VAL A 760 -18.53 6.77 -9.78
C VAL A 760 -19.65 6.10 -10.59
N ASP A 761 -20.68 6.83 -11.03
CA ASP A 761 -21.76 6.30 -11.88
C ASP A 761 -21.27 5.95 -13.31
N LEU A 762 -20.07 6.39 -13.71
CA LEU A 762 -19.42 5.92 -14.94
C LEU A 762 -18.80 4.52 -14.81
N ASN A 763 -18.72 3.99 -13.59
CA ASN A 763 -18.19 2.67 -13.34
C ASN A 763 -19.31 1.62 -13.33
N PHE A 764 -19.02 0.44 -13.89
CA PHE A 764 -19.99 -0.65 -14.07
C PHE A 764 -19.45 -1.95 -13.43
N TRP A 765 -18.85 -1.86 -12.26
CA TRP A 765 -18.16 -2.99 -11.62
C TRP A 765 -19.11 -4.14 -11.29
N GLN A 766 -20.34 -3.84 -10.85
CA GLN A 766 -21.32 -4.88 -10.56
C GLN A 766 -21.88 -5.49 -11.83
N LEU A 767 -22.06 -4.71 -12.90
CA LEU A 767 -22.40 -5.27 -14.22
C LEU A 767 -21.33 -6.27 -14.66
N VAL A 768 -20.05 -5.89 -14.59
CA VAL A 768 -18.90 -6.74 -14.91
C VAL A 768 -18.90 -8.01 -14.04
N GLY A 769 -18.99 -7.87 -12.72
CA GLY A 769 -18.95 -8.98 -11.79
C GLY A 769 -20.14 -9.94 -11.92
N LYS A 770 -21.35 -9.42 -12.20
CA LYS A 770 -22.56 -10.22 -12.41
C LYS A 770 -22.55 -10.93 -13.75
N TYR A 771 -22.08 -10.25 -14.80
CA TYR A 771 -21.90 -10.87 -16.11
C TYR A 771 -20.88 -12.01 -16.04
N GLN A 772 -19.73 -11.82 -15.38
CA GLN A 772 -18.73 -12.88 -15.18
C GLN A 772 -19.31 -14.11 -14.47
N ARG A 773 -20.20 -13.90 -13.48
CA ARG A 773 -20.90 -14.97 -12.75
C ARG A 773 -22.04 -15.62 -13.55
N GLY A 774 -22.30 -15.17 -14.77
CA GLY A 774 -23.31 -15.73 -15.66
C GLY A 774 -24.75 -15.31 -15.34
N LEU A 775 -24.95 -14.20 -14.60
CA LEU A 775 -26.30 -13.67 -14.38
C LEU A 775 -26.85 -13.06 -15.69
N ALA A 776 -28.13 -13.32 -15.96
CA ALA A 776 -28.83 -12.71 -17.09
C ALA A 776 -28.93 -11.20 -16.90
N LEU A 777 -28.68 -10.44 -17.97
CA LEU A 777 -28.76 -8.98 -17.93
C LEU A 777 -30.24 -8.56 -17.86
N PRO A 778 -30.60 -7.58 -17.01
CA PRO A 778 -32.01 -7.27 -16.74
C PRO A 778 -32.71 -6.50 -17.86
N TYR A 779 -31.96 -6.00 -18.85
CA TYR A 779 -32.49 -5.17 -19.95
C TYR A 779 -31.92 -5.63 -21.30
N PRO A 780 -32.75 -5.72 -22.37
CA PRO A 780 -32.30 -6.11 -23.71
C PRO A 780 -31.21 -5.20 -24.28
N GLU A 781 -31.24 -3.91 -23.97
CA GLU A 781 -30.23 -2.94 -24.41
C GLU A 781 -28.85 -3.27 -23.82
N LEU A 782 -28.80 -3.80 -22.59
CA LEU A 782 -27.56 -4.28 -21.98
C LEU A 782 -27.05 -5.54 -22.66
N GLU A 783 -27.94 -6.45 -23.09
CA GLU A 783 -27.57 -7.64 -23.87
C GLU A 783 -26.99 -7.25 -25.23
N GLN A 784 -27.61 -6.30 -25.92
CA GLN A 784 -27.10 -5.78 -27.19
C GLN A 784 -25.75 -5.09 -27.01
N LEU A 785 -25.56 -4.29 -25.95
CA LEU A 785 -24.28 -3.66 -25.65
C LEU A 785 -23.21 -4.69 -25.28
N ALA A 786 -23.56 -5.74 -24.54
CA ALA A 786 -22.65 -6.84 -24.25
C ALA A 786 -22.22 -7.57 -25.54
N GLN A 787 -23.15 -7.81 -26.47
CA GLN A 787 -22.85 -8.40 -27.78
C GLN A 787 -21.98 -7.47 -28.64
N GLN A 788 -22.28 -6.17 -28.69
CA GLN A 788 -21.48 -5.17 -29.41
C GLN A 788 -20.07 -4.99 -28.84
N ALA A 789 -19.95 -5.08 -27.52
CA ALA A 789 -18.66 -5.12 -26.83
C ALA A 789 -17.94 -6.46 -26.98
N GLY A 790 -18.56 -7.45 -27.64
CA GLY A 790 -17.99 -8.78 -27.84
C GLY A 790 -17.71 -9.49 -26.52
N LEU A 791 -18.61 -9.39 -25.55
CA LEU A 791 -18.48 -10.08 -24.27
C LEU A 791 -18.88 -11.56 -24.41
N GLU A 792 -18.09 -12.45 -23.84
CA GLU A 792 -18.36 -13.89 -23.78
C GLU A 792 -18.32 -14.42 -22.34
N ARG A 793 -18.98 -15.56 -22.12
CA ARG A 793 -19.00 -16.23 -20.82
C ARG A 793 -17.61 -16.78 -20.48
N GLY A 794 -17.08 -16.40 -19.32
CA GLY A 794 -15.78 -16.87 -18.82
C GLY A 794 -14.64 -15.86 -18.93
N MET A 795 -14.88 -14.68 -19.51
CA MET A 795 -13.88 -13.59 -19.53
C MET A 795 -13.51 -13.11 -18.12
N GLU A 796 -12.26 -12.70 -17.94
CA GLU A 796 -11.79 -12.09 -16.70
C GLU A 796 -12.34 -10.66 -16.54
N LYS A 797 -12.54 -10.22 -15.29
CA LYS A 797 -13.16 -8.90 -15.01
C LYS A 797 -12.42 -7.73 -15.62
N ALA A 798 -11.09 -7.78 -15.64
CA ALA A 798 -10.26 -6.74 -16.23
C ALA A 798 -10.53 -6.60 -17.73
N GLU A 799 -10.72 -7.73 -18.40
CA GLU A 799 -11.02 -7.78 -19.83
C GLU A 799 -12.45 -7.30 -20.13
N ILE A 800 -13.44 -7.75 -19.35
CA ILE A 800 -14.83 -7.26 -19.48
C ILE A 800 -14.87 -5.73 -19.27
N THR A 801 -14.19 -5.23 -18.24
CA THR A 801 -14.06 -3.78 -17.97
C THR A 801 -13.48 -3.07 -19.18
N ARG A 802 -12.35 -3.56 -19.73
CA ARG A 802 -11.66 -2.97 -20.88
C ARG A 802 -12.57 -2.89 -22.12
N ARG A 803 -13.37 -3.93 -22.38
CA ARG A 803 -14.31 -3.97 -23.51
C ARG A 803 -15.53 -3.08 -23.33
N LEU A 804 -15.99 -2.91 -22.10
CA LEU A 804 -17.12 -2.03 -21.77
C LEU A 804 -16.74 -0.55 -21.65
N ASP A 805 -15.46 -0.24 -21.39
CA ASP A 805 -14.98 1.13 -21.19
C ASP A 805 -15.38 2.11 -22.31
N PRO A 806 -15.29 1.75 -23.61
CA PRO A 806 -15.76 2.61 -24.70
C PRO A 806 -17.28 2.86 -24.69
N TYR A 807 -18.05 1.98 -24.04
CA TYR A 807 -19.51 2.04 -23.98
C TYR A 807 -20.05 2.65 -22.68
N ARG A 808 -19.19 3.03 -21.72
CA ARG A 808 -19.61 3.52 -20.39
C ARG A 808 -20.58 4.71 -20.43
N GLU A 809 -20.33 5.67 -21.33
CA GLU A 809 -21.22 6.83 -21.49
C GLU A 809 -22.56 6.42 -22.08
N ARG A 810 -22.57 5.49 -23.04
CA ARG A 810 -23.80 4.97 -23.67
C ARG A 810 -24.62 4.13 -22.70
N LEU A 811 -23.96 3.32 -21.87
CA LEU A 811 -24.60 2.57 -20.79
C LEU A 811 -25.27 3.50 -19.77
N LEU A 812 -24.58 4.56 -19.36
CA LEU A 812 -25.13 5.52 -18.41
C LEU A 812 -26.26 6.36 -19.02
N ALA A 813 -26.09 6.79 -20.28
CA ALA A 813 -27.13 7.49 -21.04
C ALA A 813 -28.42 6.65 -21.14
N PHE A 814 -28.30 5.34 -21.43
CA PHE A 814 -29.44 4.43 -21.42
C PHE A 814 -30.18 4.46 -20.08
N VAL A 815 -29.45 4.33 -18.96
CA VAL A 815 -30.06 4.37 -17.63
C VAL A 815 -30.78 5.69 -17.39
N TYR A 816 -30.11 6.81 -17.67
CA TYR A 816 -30.65 8.15 -17.43
C TYR A 816 -31.88 8.47 -18.28
N THR A 817 -31.86 8.16 -19.57
CA THR A 817 -33.02 8.33 -20.45
C THR A 817 -34.21 7.53 -19.93
N ARG A 818 -34.01 6.27 -19.54
CA ARG A 818 -35.08 5.42 -19.03
C ARG A 818 -35.63 5.89 -17.69
N VAL A 819 -34.79 6.40 -16.79
CA VAL A 819 -35.25 7.02 -15.54
C VAL A 819 -36.18 8.20 -15.85
N VAL A 820 -35.78 9.11 -16.74
CA VAL A 820 -36.59 10.30 -17.09
C VAL A 820 -37.92 9.89 -17.73
N GLU A 821 -37.90 8.94 -18.67
CA GLU A 821 -39.11 8.41 -19.31
C GLU A 821 -40.09 7.83 -18.28
N ARG A 822 -39.58 7.02 -17.33
CA ARG A 822 -40.39 6.39 -16.29
C ARG A 822 -40.93 7.41 -15.28
N CYS A 823 -40.13 8.41 -14.89
CA CYS A 823 -40.60 9.48 -14.02
C CYS A 823 -41.73 10.29 -14.69
N ARG A 824 -41.52 10.72 -15.94
CA ARG A 824 -42.53 11.49 -16.69
C ARG A 824 -43.81 10.69 -16.94
N ALA A 825 -43.71 9.40 -17.26
CA ALA A 825 -44.87 8.52 -17.42
C ALA A 825 -45.67 8.37 -16.11
N ALA A 826 -45.01 8.45 -14.96
CA ALA A 826 -45.65 8.43 -13.65
C ALA A 826 -46.08 9.83 -13.14
N GLY A 827 -45.87 10.89 -13.94
CA GLY A 827 -46.17 12.27 -13.53
C GLY A 827 -45.21 12.86 -12.50
N ALA A 828 -44.05 12.22 -12.27
CA ALA A 828 -43.04 12.67 -11.32
C ALA A 828 -41.97 13.54 -12.01
N LEU A 829 -41.52 14.61 -11.33
CA LEU A 829 -40.40 15.44 -11.77
C LEU A 829 -39.06 14.69 -11.58
N PRO A 830 -38.29 14.40 -12.65
CA PRO A 830 -36.97 13.80 -12.51
C PRO A 830 -35.92 14.86 -12.15
N ILE A 831 -35.41 14.80 -10.92
CA ILE A 831 -34.35 15.67 -10.40
C ILE A 831 -33.07 14.85 -10.29
N TRP A 832 -31.96 15.37 -10.81
CA TRP A 832 -30.64 14.76 -10.72
C TRP A 832 -29.72 15.62 -9.83
N LEU A 833 -29.03 14.98 -8.89
CA LEU A 833 -28.16 15.62 -7.91
C LEU A 833 -26.72 15.13 -8.08
N LEU A 834 -25.80 16.04 -8.39
CA LEU A 834 -24.37 15.78 -8.28
C LEU A 834 -23.94 15.89 -6.82
N LEU A 835 -23.69 14.76 -6.16
CA LEU A 835 -23.16 14.73 -4.80
C LEU A 835 -21.77 14.10 -4.82
N PRO A 836 -20.66 14.84 -4.66
CA PRO A 836 -19.32 14.26 -4.63
C PRO A 836 -19.04 13.50 -3.31
N GLU A 837 -18.05 12.60 -3.34
CA GLU A 837 -17.44 12.05 -2.13
C GLU A 837 -16.48 13.10 -1.52
N PRO A 838 -16.34 13.23 -0.19
CA PRO A 838 -15.41 14.17 0.43
C PRO A 838 -13.94 13.73 0.28
N THR A 839 -13.46 13.58 -0.96
CA THR A 839 -12.11 13.10 -1.31
C THR A 839 -11.50 13.90 -2.46
N GLU A 840 -10.18 14.05 -2.45
CA GLU A 840 -9.41 14.67 -3.55
C GLU A 840 -8.88 13.58 -4.51
N ALA A 841 -9.77 13.01 -5.31
CA ALA A 841 -9.38 12.07 -6.36
C ALA A 841 -9.15 12.79 -7.70
N GLU A 842 -8.04 12.48 -8.38
CA GLU A 842 -7.69 13.09 -9.65
C GLU A 842 -8.67 12.67 -10.77
N GLY A 843 -9.00 13.60 -11.67
CA GLY A 843 -9.96 13.37 -12.77
C GLY A 843 -11.44 13.41 -12.36
N THR A 844 -11.75 13.63 -11.07
CA THR A 844 -13.12 13.59 -10.55
C THR A 844 -13.98 14.73 -11.12
N ALA A 845 -13.40 15.92 -11.28
CA ALA A 845 -14.11 17.07 -11.83
C ALA A 845 -14.51 16.83 -13.30
N GLU A 846 -13.59 16.32 -14.11
CA GLU A 846 -13.84 16.00 -15.52
C GLU A 846 -14.88 14.89 -15.66
N ARG A 847 -14.80 13.83 -14.85
CA ARG A 847 -15.81 12.76 -14.85
C ARG A 847 -17.17 13.25 -14.39
N ASN A 848 -17.25 14.08 -13.35
CA ASN A 848 -18.50 14.69 -12.90
C ASN A 848 -19.16 15.53 -14.00
N GLN A 849 -18.37 16.26 -14.80
CA GLN A 849 -18.89 17.01 -15.95
C GLN A 849 -19.50 16.08 -17.02
N VAL A 850 -18.89 14.91 -17.28
CA VAL A 850 -19.44 13.91 -18.20
C VAL A 850 -20.79 13.40 -17.69
N VAL A 851 -20.86 12.95 -16.43
CA VAL A 851 -22.09 12.42 -15.82
C VAL A 851 -23.20 13.47 -15.84
N ARG A 852 -22.88 14.71 -15.46
CA ARG A 852 -23.83 15.83 -15.49
C ARG A 852 -24.36 16.10 -16.89
N ARG A 853 -23.48 16.14 -17.90
CA ARG A 853 -23.87 16.34 -19.31
C ARG A 853 -24.85 15.27 -19.79
N LEU A 854 -24.61 14.01 -19.43
CA LEU A 854 -25.50 12.90 -19.79
C LEU A 854 -26.87 13.03 -19.11
N ALA A 855 -26.91 13.50 -17.86
CA ALA A 855 -28.16 13.78 -17.16
C ALA A 855 -28.95 14.94 -17.81
N GLU A 856 -28.25 16.02 -18.20
CA GLU A 856 -28.83 17.15 -18.93
C GLU A 856 -29.44 16.68 -20.27
N GLN A 857 -28.71 15.87 -21.03
CA GLN A 857 -29.18 15.31 -22.30
C GLN A 857 -30.39 14.38 -22.16
N ALA A 858 -30.46 13.60 -21.07
CA ALA A 858 -31.61 12.75 -20.77
C ALA A 858 -32.86 13.57 -20.36
N GLY A 859 -32.69 14.82 -19.92
CA GLY A 859 -33.79 15.72 -19.58
C GLY A 859 -34.16 15.74 -18.09
N PHE A 860 -33.20 15.52 -17.21
CA PHE A 860 -33.32 15.79 -15.77
C PHE A 860 -33.29 17.28 -15.45
N GLN A 861 -33.90 17.67 -14.33
CA GLN A 861 -33.61 18.95 -13.67
C GLN A 861 -32.35 18.79 -12.82
N ILE A 862 -31.34 19.65 -13.02
CA ILE A 862 -30.00 19.45 -12.45
C ILE A 862 -29.79 20.27 -11.18
N LEU A 863 -29.32 19.62 -10.13
CA LEU A 863 -28.78 20.23 -8.92
C LEU A 863 -27.30 19.85 -8.79
N ASP A 864 -26.43 20.86 -8.72
CA ASP A 864 -24.98 20.68 -8.65
C ASP A 864 -24.47 21.04 -7.25
N LEU A 865 -23.96 20.04 -6.51
CA LEU A 865 -23.34 20.19 -5.20
C LEU A 865 -21.83 19.85 -5.26
N SER A 866 -21.17 20.06 -6.40
CA SER A 866 -19.74 19.78 -6.57
C SER A 866 -18.84 20.53 -5.57
N ASP A 867 -19.28 21.67 -5.06
CA ASP A 867 -18.56 22.52 -4.10
C ASP A 867 -19.05 22.39 -2.65
N VAL A 868 -19.90 21.40 -2.34
CA VAL A 868 -20.55 21.25 -1.02
C VAL A 868 -19.58 21.19 0.17
N TYR A 869 -18.35 20.72 -0.06
CA TYR A 869 -17.31 20.62 0.97
C TYR A 869 -16.21 21.69 0.85
N ALA A 870 -16.38 22.70 -0.01
CA ALA A 870 -15.39 23.74 -0.22
C ALA A 870 -15.05 24.45 1.10
N GLY A 871 -13.74 24.63 1.35
CA GLY A 871 -13.24 25.27 2.57
C GLY A 871 -13.28 24.39 3.84
N GLN A 872 -13.72 23.14 3.76
CA GLN A 872 -13.66 22.19 4.88
C GLN A 872 -12.39 21.32 4.82
N SER A 873 -11.95 20.85 6.00
CA SER A 873 -10.94 19.78 6.06
C SER A 873 -11.63 18.43 5.85
N LEU A 874 -11.38 17.79 4.71
CA LEU A 874 -12.07 16.56 4.30
C LEU A 874 -12.02 15.42 5.33
N PRO A 875 -10.88 15.13 6.01
CA PRO A 875 -10.85 14.08 7.03
C PRO A 875 -11.83 14.31 8.19
N THR A 876 -12.18 15.55 8.49
CA THR A 876 -13.16 15.88 9.54
C THR A 876 -14.61 15.56 9.14
N LEU A 877 -14.83 15.25 7.86
CA LEU A 877 -16.13 14.91 7.29
C LEU A 877 -16.30 13.41 7.07
N TRP A 878 -15.27 12.59 7.31
CA TRP A 878 -15.35 11.14 7.15
C TRP A 878 -16.01 10.47 8.35
N VAL A 879 -16.68 9.34 8.12
CA VAL A 879 -17.19 8.47 9.19
C VAL A 879 -16.02 7.82 9.94
N ALA A 880 -14.96 7.43 9.22
CA ALA A 880 -13.71 6.92 9.79
C ALA A 880 -12.54 7.14 8.82
N ASP A 881 -11.30 7.01 9.29
CA ASP A 881 -10.09 7.14 8.45
C ASP A 881 -10.03 6.12 7.30
N TRP A 882 -10.75 5.00 7.43
CA TRP A 882 -10.89 3.95 6.41
C TRP A 882 -12.23 3.98 5.68
N ASP A 883 -13.09 4.95 5.97
CA ASP A 883 -14.44 5.05 5.43
C ASP A 883 -14.79 6.52 5.12
N HIS A 884 -14.52 6.95 3.89
CA HIS A 884 -14.68 8.33 3.43
C HIS A 884 -16.14 8.77 3.20
N HIS A 885 -17.13 7.98 3.64
CA HIS A 885 -18.52 8.42 3.61
C HIS A 885 -18.70 9.68 4.46
N PRO A 886 -19.59 10.60 4.05
CA PRO A 886 -19.88 11.80 4.85
C PRO A 886 -20.44 11.39 6.22
N ASN A 887 -19.85 11.91 7.29
CA ASN A 887 -20.38 11.76 8.64
C ASN A 887 -21.58 12.70 8.88
N ALA A 888 -22.09 12.75 10.10
CA ALA A 888 -23.22 13.61 10.46
C ALA A 888 -23.02 15.10 10.09
N LYS A 889 -21.79 15.63 10.22
CA LYS A 889 -21.46 17.00 9.80
C LYS A 889 -21.48 17.13 8.27
N GLY A 890 -20.95 16.14 7.55
CA GLY A 890 -21.04 16.07 6.09
C GLY A 890 -22.50 16.08 5.62
N HIS A 891 -23.37 15.24 6.20
CA HIS A 891 -24.79 15.21 5.89
C HIS A 891 -25.53 16.53 6.19
N LEU A 892 -25.14 17.26 7.23
CA LEU A 892 -25.67 18.60 7.50
C LEU A 892 -25.33 19.59 6.38
N LEU A 893 -24.07 19.62 5.92
CA LEU A 893 -23.64 20.48 4.81
C LEU A 893 -24.38 20.14 3.51
N ILE A 894 -24.58 18.85 3.23
CA ILE A 894 -25.37 18.38 2.09
C ILE A 894 -26.80 18.89 2.18
N THR A 895 -27.44 18.77 3.35
CA THR A 895 -28.83 19.23 3.55
C THR A 895 -28.96 20.73 3.25
N GLN A 896 -28.07 21.55 3.80
CA GLN A 896 -28.08 23.00 3.61
C GLN A 896 -27.80 23.42 2.17
N ALA A 897 -26.85 22.77 1.50
CA ALA A 897 -26.55 23.04 0.10
C ALA A 897 -27.71 22.60 -0.82
N LEU A 898 -28.30 21.43 -0.56
CA LEU A 898 -29.40 20.89 -1.34
C LEU A 898 -30.64 21.78 -1.28
N LEU A 899 -31.06 22.19 -0.08
CA LEU A 899 -32.23 23.06 0.07
C LEU A 899 -32.01 24.44 -0.55
N ARG A 900 -30.79 25.00 -0.46
CA ARG A 900 -30.44 26.25 -1.17
C ARG A 900 -30.55 26.06 -2.69
N ALA A 901 -30.01 24.97 -3.23
CA ALA A 901 -30.07 24.68 -4.65
C ALA A 901 -31.51 24.46 -5.14
N MET A 902 -32.34 23.74 -4.37
CA MET A 902 -33.77 23.54 -4.67
C MET A 902 -34.58 24.84 -4.68
N ARG A 903 -34.28 25.79 -3.78
CA ARG A 903 -34.94 27.12 -3.75
C ARG A 903 -34.47 28.04 -4.88
N ALA A 904 -33.22 27.89 -5.32
CA ALA A 904 -32.67 28.66 -6.42
C ALA A 904 -33.21 28.21 -7.78
N ASP A 905 -33.48 26.92 -7.96
CA ASP A 905 -34.03 26.35 -9.19
C ASP A 905 -35.53 26.69 -9.37
N PRO A 906 -35.93 27.45 -10.41
CA PRO A 906 -37.32 27.87 -10.59
C PRO A 906 -38.30 26.73 -10.77
N THR A 907 -37.89 25.65 -11.45
CA THR A 907 -38.75 24.49 -11.74
C THR A 907 -39.03 23.71 -10.46
N ILE A 908 -37.98 23.40 -9.69
CA ILE A 908 -38.10 22.67 -8.43
C ILE A 908 -38.84 23.52 -7.40
N ARG A 909 -38.48 24.81 -7.29
CA ARG A 909 -39.16 25.74 -6.38
C ARG A 909 -40.66 25.79 -6.66
N ALA A 910 -41.06 25.89 -7.93
CA ALA A 910 -42.47 25.92 -8.31
C ALA A 910 -43.17 24.59 -8.00
N ALA A 911 -42.56 23.46 -8.38
CA ALA A 911 -43.13 22.12 -8.15
C ALA A 911 -43.31 21.82 -6.64
N MET A 912 -42.32 22.18 -5.83
CA MET A 912 -42.31 21.95 -4.38
C MET A 912 -42.94 23.09 -3.56
N LYS A 913 -43.38 24.17 -4.20
CA LYS A 913 -43.93 25.38 -3.54
C LYS A 913 -43.02 25.89 -2.41
N LEU A 914 -41.73 25.99 -2.69
CA LEU A 914 -40.74 26.47 -1.71
C LEU A 914 -40.76 28.00 -1.65
N GLU A 915 -40.74 28.55 -0.45
CA GLU A 915 -40.57 29.99 -0.25
C GLU A 915 -39.19 30.44 -0.72
N THR A 916 -39.14 31.63 -1.34
CA THR A 916 -37.89 32.37 -1.55
C THR A 916 -37.48 33.02 -0.23
N ASN A 917 -37.10 32.25 0.77
CA ASN A 917 -36.51 32.82 1.98
C ASN A 917 -35.04 33.13 1.70
N ASP A 918 -34.79 34.41 1.38
CA ASP A 918 -33.60 35.14 1.81
C ASP A 918 -34.05 36.04 2.98
N PRO A 919 -33.35 36.07 4.13
CA PRO A 919 -33.26 37.30 4.90
C PRO A 919 -32.51 38.38 4.12
#